data_AF-A0A3C1DXM1-F1
#
_entry.id   AF-A0A3C1DXM1-F1
#
_cell.length_a   1.000
_cell.length_b   1.000
_cell.length_c   1.000
_cell.angle_alpha   90.00
_cell.angle_beta   90.00
_cell.angle_gamma   90.00
#
_symmetry.space_group_name_H-M   'P 1'
#
loop_
_entity.id
_entity.type
_entity.pdbx_description
1 polymer ?
#
loop_
_entity_poly.entity_id
_entity_poly.type
_entity_poly.pdbx_seq_one_letter_code
_entity_poly.pdbx_strand_id
1 'polypeptide(L)'
;MRIPRSTYRLQIRESFDLTAAANIAEYVRDLGADWLYFSPLLTAEAGSDHGYDVTDHSTIDPARGGAAGLDAAASAAKALGLGVLVDIVPNHVGIATPHQNAWWWDVLKNGRNSRYAEAFDIDWEFGNDKVRIPVLGDDSSRTSGTALDDLEIVGDELRYLDNRFPIAPGTAGGGASPQDVHSRQHYELIGWRRADAELNYRRFFAVNSLAGIRVEIPSVFHESHMEIARWFREGLVDGLRVDHPDGLADPGGYLDDLAQATGDAYVLVEKILEGDEQLPTSWATAGTTGYDALADVDRVLVDPAGRSALDELDRRLRGTDSTVSWPGLIHDTKRAIADGILRSEVLRLERDLGKSVDAVEAEEGSTISATADALAELLACFPVYRSYLPLGLEHLHDAARLATAHRPDLTDAIGDLVPILSDQDHPAAIRFQQTSGMVMAKGVEDTAFYRYTRLGSLTEVGADPSEFSIGTTEFHRRQQLRQAAFPASLTTLSTHDTKRGEDVRARISVLAEMPGAWESALDRLRDAAPLGDGPLEALLWEAIVGSWPASRERLHAYAEKAAREAGNSTAWDAPREAFEQRMHDLVDSAFDDPAVTAIIDEVLDQVRVAGWCNSLSAKLIQLTAPGVPDVYQGSELWETSLVDPDNRRPVDFDERRLYLAAIDAGAHPPIDESGAAKLLVTARALRLRRDQPELFTRYAPLPAFGSAARHVVAFDRGDVVTVATRLPLGLELGGGWGKTSIVLAGRPVTDVLTGTRFDGGELRLSDVFARYPVALLVPTARLAVPAPVLP
;
A
#
# COMPACT_ATOMS: atom_id res chain seq x y z
N MET A 1 -0.92 -17.46 21.47
CA MET A 1 -1.08 -16.88 20.12
C MET A 1 -1.41 -17.95 19.08
N ARG A 2 -2.53 -17.82 18.37
CA ARG A 2 -2.87 -18.61 17.16
C ARG A 2 -2.28 -17.89 15.95
N ILE A 3 -1.57 -18.58 15.06
CA ILE A 3 -1.00 -17.99 13.84
C ILE A 3 -1.79 -18.51 12.63
N PRO A 4 -2.29 -17.63 11.74
CA PRO A 4 -2.96 -18.06 10.52
C PRO A 4 -2.05 -18.83 9.58
N ARG A 5 -2.60 -19.82 8.89
CA ARG A 5 -1.94 -20.42 7.72
C ARG A 5 -2.04 -19.52 6.52
N SER A 6 -3.08 -18.71 6.39
CA SER A 6 -3.29 -17.74 5.32
C SER A 6 -4.39 -16.78 5.72
N THR A 7 -4.41 -15.60 5.09
CA THR A 7 -5.46 -14.60 5.28
C THR A 7 -6.17 -14.31 3.96
N TYR A 8 -7.44 -13.89 4.05
CA TYR A 8 -8.22 -13.44 2.91
C TYR A 8 -8.81 -12.06 3.21
N ARG A 9 -8.27 -11.00 2.59
CA ARG A 9 -8.67 -9.61 2.83
C ARG A 9 -10.03 -9.30 2.20
N LEU A 10 -10.94 -8.75 2.98
CA LEU A 10 -12.27 -8.27 2.60
C LEU A 10 -12.41 -6.78 2.95
N GLN A 11 -12.80 -5.99 1.95
CA GLN A 11 -13.16 -4.58 2.06
C GLN A 11 -14.61 -4.47 2.55
N ILE A 12 -14.76 -4.25 3.85
CA ILE A 12 -16.06 -4.11 4.51
C ILE A 12 -16.57 -2.67 4.39
N ARG A 13 -17.78 -2.54 3.83
CA ARG A 13 -18.46 -1.27 3.52
C ARG A 13 -19.96 -1.48 3.47
N GLU A 14 -20.74 -0.43 3.27
CA GLU A 14 -22.21 -0.54 3.24
C GLU A 14 -22.72 -1.53 2.17
N SER A 15 -22.10 -1.53 0.99
CA SER A 15 -22.46 -2.45 -0.11
C SER A 15 -21.99 -3.90 0.07
N PHE A 16 -21.10 -4.15 1.03
CA PHE A 16 -20.57 -5.48 1.39
C PHE A 16 -20.25 -5.48 2.89
N ASP A 17 -21.31 -5.56 3.70
CA ASP A 17 -21.26 -5.41 5.15
C ASP A 17 -20.76 -6.70 5.85
N LEU A 18 -20.67 -6.69 7.18
CA LEU A 18 -20.26 -7.86 7.96
C LEU A 18 -21.23 -9.05 7.82
N THR A 19 -22.51 -8.79 7.54
CA THR A 19 -23.48 -9.85 7.24
C THR A 19 -23.16 -10.53 5.91
N ALA A 20 -22.84 -9.75 4.88
CA ALA A 20 -22.37 -10.26 3.59
C ALA A 20 -21.06 -11.04 3.76
N ALA A 21 -20.10 -10.53 4.55
CA ALA A 21 -18.87 -11.25 4.86
C ALA A 21 -19.13 -12.60 5.56
N ALA A 22 -20.09 -12.66 6.49
CA ALA A 22 -20.50 -13.93 7.12
C ALA A 22 -21.01 -14.96 6.08
N ASN A 23 -21.74 -14.50 5.06
CA ASN A 23 -22.24 -15.35 3.96
C ASN A 23 -21.13 -15.82 3.00
N ILE A 24 -19.97 -15.16 2.99
CA ILE A 24 -18.81 -15.52 2.18
C ILE A 24 -17.83 -16.44 2.94
N ALA A 25 -17.94 -16.56 4.26
CA ALA A 25 -17.04 -17.38 5.09
C ALA A 25 -16.93 -18.85 4.60
N GLU A 26 -18.04 -19.46 4.15
CA GLU A 26 -17.99 -20.82 3.60
C GLU A 26 -17.16 -20.91 2.31
N TYR A 27 -17.32 -19.93 1.41
CA TYR A 27 -16.51 -19.87 0.20
C TYR A 27 -15.02 -19.70 0.53
N VAL A 28 -14.68 -18.83 1.49
CA VAL A 28 -13.28 -18.61 1.92
C VAL A 28 -12.67 -19.89 2.52
N ARG A 29 -13.43 -20.61 3.36
CA ARG A 29 -13.03 -21.94 3.84
C ARG A 29 -12.84 -22.91 2.69
N ASP A 30 -13.77 -22.94 1.74
CA ASP A 30 -13.67 -23.84 0.59
C ASP A 30 -12.49 -23.54 -0.29
N LEU A 31 -12.19 -22.26 -0.53
CA LEU A 31 -10.98 -21.85 -1.22
C LEU A 31 -9.73 -22.38 -0.51
N GLY A 32 -9.74 -22.48 0.82
CA GLY A 32 -8.65 -23.03 1.62
C GLY A 32 -7.96 -22.02 2.52
N ALA A 33 -8.44 -20.78 2.54
CA ALA A 33 -7.92 -19.77 3.46
C ALA A 33 -8.22 -20.14 4.92
N ASP A 34 -7.38 -19.67 5.84
CA ASP A 34 -7.51 -19.97 7.28
C ASP A 34 -8.22 -18.84 8.03
N TRP A 35 -7.92 -17.57 7.73
CA TRP A 35 -8.52 -16.43 8.42
C TRP A 35 -9.17 -15.45 7.45
N LEU A 36 -10.32 -14.90 7.86
CA LEU A 36 -10.92 -13.70 7.25
C LEU A 36 -10.16 -12.48 7.75
N TYR A 37 -9.80 -11.57 6.84
CA TYR A 37 -9.12 -10.32 7.18
C TYR A 37 -10.01 -9.14 6.80
N PHE A 38 -10.61 -8.48 7.78
CA PHE A 38 -11.52 -7.36 7.57
C PHE A 38 -10.77 -6.01 7.55
N SER A 39 -11.21 -5.11 6.68
CA SER A 39 -10.88 -3.66 6.75
C SER A 39 -11.40 -3.03 8.06
N PRO A 40 -11.06 -1.75 8.36
CA PRO A 40 -11.47 -1.11 9.60
C PRO A 40 -12.98 -1.16 9.85
N LEU A 41 -13.35 -1.45 11.10
CA LEU A 41 -14.74 -1.72 11.51
C LEU A 41 -15.33 -0.68 12.47
N LEU A 42 -14.50 0.17 13.09
CA LEU A 42 -15.00 1.25 13.94
C LEU A 42 -15.80 2.25 13.10
N THR A 43 -16.74 2.94 13.74
CA THR A 43 -17.59 3.93 13.07
C THR A 43 -16.75 4.99 12.36
N ALA A 44 -16.93 5.10 11.05
CA ALA A 44 -16.22 6.03 10.18
C ALA A 44 -17.12 7.17 9.71
N GLU A 45 -16.60 8.07 8.88
CA GLU A 45 -17.43 9.10 8.22
C GLU A 45 -18.59 8.44 7.45
N ALA A 46 -19.76 9.06 7.53
CA ALA A 46 -20.93 8.60 6.79
C ALA A 46 -20.64 8.52 5.28
N GLY A 47 -20.86 7.34 4.70
CA GLY A 47 -20.57 7.06 3.29
C GLY A 47 -19.12 6.64 2.99
N SER A 48 -18.27 6.49 4.02
CA SER A 48 -16.91 5.99 3.85
C SER A 48 -16.92 4.57 3.29
N ASP A 49 -16.23 4.36 2.16
CA ASP A 49 -16.06 3.06 1.51
C ASP A 49 -14.84 2.28 2.03
N HIS A 50 -14.08 2.83 2.98
CA HIS A 50 -12.82 2.25 3.44
C HIS A 50 -12.64 2.14 4.96
N GLY A 51 -13.24 3.04 5.76
CA GLY A 51 -13.22 2.96 7.23
C GLY A 51 -12.00 3.60 7.93
N TYR A 52 -10.96 4.03 7.22
CA TYR A 52 -9.80 4.74 7.79
C TYR A 52 -10.09 6.11 8.42
N ASP A 53 -11.20 6.74 8.06
CA ASP A 53 -11.69 8.02 8.57
C ASP A 53 -12.60 7.83 9.79
N VAL A 54 -12.07 7.19 10.84
CA VAL A 54 -12.80 6.85 12.09
C VAL A 54 -13.35 8.11 12.77
N THR A 55 -14.65 8.15 13.08
CA THR A 55 -15.31 9.27 13.78
C THR A 55 -15.71 8.93 15.21
N ASP A 56 -15.90 7.64 15.52
CA ASP A 56 -16.23 7.17 16.87
C ASP A 56 -15.59 5.80 17.17
N HIS A 57 -14.65 5.78 18.13
CA HIS A 57 -13.95 4.57 18.56
C HIS A 57 -14.79 3.64 19.45
N SER A 58 -15.92 4.11 19.97
CA SER A 58 -16.73 3.36 20.95
C SER A 58 -17.72 2.40 20.31
N THR A 59 -17.90 2.46 19.00
CA THR A 59 -18.90 1.68 18.27
C THR A 59 -18.34 1.06 17.00
N ILE A 60 -18.89 -0.11 16.64
CA ILE A 60 -18.71 -0.71 15.31
C ILE A 60 -19.68 -0.03 14.36
N ASP A 61 -19.19 0.33 13.18
CA ASP A 61 -19.94 1.11 12.19
C ASP A 61 -21.30 0.46 11.84
N PRO A 62 -22.42 1.15 12.12
CA PRO A 62 -23.76 0.64 11.78
C PRO A 62 -23.95 0.35 10.29
N ALA A 63 -23.35 1.15 9.40
CA ALA A 63 -23.44 0.95 7.95
C ALA A 63 -22.70 -0.32 7.50
N ARG A 64 -21.72 -0.81 8.29
CA ARG A 64 -21.00 -2.06 8.07
C ARG A 64 -21.66 -3.25 8.78
N GLY A 65 -22.86 -3.09 9.32
CA GLY A 65 -23.61 -4.13 10.03
C GLY A 65 -23.52 -4.05 11.56
N GLY A 66 -22.71 -3.13 12.10
CA GLY A 66 -22.57 -2.90 13.54
C GLY A 66 -22.11 -4.13 14.33
N ALA A 67 -22.32 -4.08 15.64
CA ALA A 67 -21.94 -5.17 16.55
C ALA A 67 -22.61 -6.51 16.20
N ALA A 68 -23.89 -6.50 15.80
CA ALA A 68 -24.60 -7.71 15.39
C ALA A 68 -24.00 -8.35 14.13
N GLY A 69 -23.52 -7.53 13.19
CA GLY A 69 -22.80 -8.00 12.01
C GLY A 69 -21.48 -8.67 12.37
N LEU A 70 -20.70 -8.08 13.29
CA LEU A 70 -19.45 -8.69 13.75
C LEU A 70 -19.70 -10.01 14.47
N ASP A 71 -20.71 -10.07 15.35
CA ASP A 71 -21.11 -11.31 16.03
C ASP A 71 -21.48 -12.41 15.03
N ALA A 72 -22.22 -12.07 13.96
CA ALA A 72 -22.60 -13.01 12.92
C ALA A 72 -21.38 -13.50 12.12
N ALA A 73 -20.50 -12.59 11.71
CA ALA A 73 -19.28 -12.91 10.96
C ALA A 73 -18.31 -13.78 11.80
N ALA A 74 -18.07 -13.41 13.05
CA ALA A 74 -17.24 -14.16 13.98
C ALA A 74 -17.83 -15.55 14.28
N SER A 75 -19.15 -15.64 14.46
CA SER A 75 -19.84 -16.93 14.67
C SER A 75 -19.74 -17.83 13.44
N ALA A 76 -19.91 -17.29 12.23
CA ALA A 76 -19.76 -18.02 10.99
C ALA A 76 -18.31 -18.52 10.80
N ALA A 77 -17.33 -17.65 11.04
CA ALA A 77 -15.90 -18.00 11.00
C ALA A 77 -15.58 -19.15 11.96
N LYS A 78 -15.99 -19.00 13.23
CA LYS A 78 -15.78 -20.02 14.27
C LYS A 78 -16.46 -21.35 13.95
N ALA A 79 -17.68 -21.34 13.42
CA ALA A 79 -18.39 -22.55 13.01
C ALA A 79 -17.66 -23.32 11.89
N LEU A 80 -16.87 -22.63 11.08
CA LEU A 80 -16.07 -23.19 9.98
C LEU A 80 -14.60 -23.42 10.37
N GLY A 81 -14.22 -23.14 11.62
CA GLY A 81 -12.84 -23.24 12.10
C GLY A 81 -11.90 -22.13 11.61
N LEU A 82 -12.43 -21.09 10.98
CA LEU A 82 -11.65 -19.94 10.52
C LEU A 82 -11.24 -19.04 11.71
N GLY A 83 -10.24 -18.18 11.50
CA GLY A 83 -9.95 -17.05 12.38
C GLY A 83 -10.39 -15.72 11.80
N VAL A 84 -10.36 -14.66 12.60
CA VAL A 84 -10.69 -13.29 12.20
C VAL A 84 -9.52 -12.35 12.52
N LEU A 85 -9.01 -11.67 11.50
CA LEU A 85 -8.04 -10.58 11.56
C LEU A 85 -8.77 -9.26 11.26
N VAL A 86 -8.58 -8.23 12.08
CA VAL A 86 -9.22 -6.92 11.85
C VAL A 86 -8.17 -5.82 11.74
N ASP A 87 -8.34 -4.95 10.76
CA ASP A 87 -7.57 -3.72 10.59
C ASP A 87 -8.00 -2.64 11.61
N ILE A 88 -7.04 -1.95 12.21
CA ILE A 88 -7.27 -0.87 13.18
C ILE A 88 -6.43 0.35 12.88
N VAL A 89 -6.94 1.54 13.23
CA VAL A 89 -6.40 2.84 12.80
C VAL A 89 -6.05 3.70 14.03
N PRO A 90 -4.87 3.52 14.62
CA PRO A 90 -4.51 4.20 15.87
C PRO A 90 -3.94 5.62 15.67
N ASN A 91 -3.50 5.97 14.45
CA ASN A 91 -2.76 7.19 14.22
C ASN A 91 -3.66 8.44 14.15
N HIS A 92 -4.87 8.31 13.62
CA HIS A 92 -5.69 9.45 13.22
C HIS A 92 -7.19 9.14 13.23
N VAL A 93 -8.01 10.20 13.10
CA VAL A 93 -9.48 10.15 13.04
C VAL A 93 -10.02 11.06 11.93
N GLY A 94 -11.20 10.72 11.40
CA GLY A 94 -11.97 11.51 10.46
C GLY A 94 -12.52 12.80 11.09
N ILE A 95 -12.25 13.93 10.42
CA ILE A 95 -12.74 15.26 10.77
C ILE A 95 -13.33 16.01 9.56
N ALA A 96 -13.59 15.30 8.45
CA ALA A 96 -14.24 15.87 7.27
C ALA A 96 -15.61 16.46 7.62
N THR A 97 -16.36 15.75 8.48
CA THR A 97 -17.64 16.23 9.01
C THR A 97 -17.52 16.43 10.53
N PRO A 98 -17.10 17.62 11.02
CA PRO A 98 -16.72 17.81 12.42
C PRO A 98 -17.74 17.34 13.46
N HIS A 99 -19.04 17.45 13.18
CA HIS A 99 -20.11 17.05 14.12
C HIS A 99 -20.32 15.54 14.23
N GLN A 100 -19.76 14.72 13.33
CA GLN A 100 -19.76 13.26 13.45
C GLN A 100 -18.70 12.79 14.45
N ASN A 101 -17.60 13.54 14.60
CA ASN A 101 -16.52 13.22 15.53
C ASN A 101 -16.69 13.97 16.86
N ALA A 102 -17.15 13.26 17.89
CA ALA A 102 -17.44 13.85 19.20
C ALA A 102 -16.20 14.46 19.88
N TRP A 103 -15.01 13.88 19.68
CA TRP A 103 -13.78 14.41 20.26
C TRP A 103 -13.40 15.73 19.60
N TRP A 104 -13.38 15.76 18.26
CA TRP A 104 -13.04 16.95 17.50
C TRP A 104 -14.06 18.08 17.72
N TRP A 105 -15.36 17.78 17.67
CA TRP A 105 -16.41 18.74 17.95
C TRP A 105 -16.27 19.41 19.31
N ASP A 106 -15.94 18.64 20.36
CA ASP A 106 -15.73 19.18 21.70
C ASP A 106 -14.49 20.08 21.78
N VAL A 107 -13.41 19.73 21.08
CA VAL A 107 -12.22 20.59 20.94
C VAL A 107 -12.55 21.90 20.24
N LEU A 108 -13.30 21.86 19.14
CA LEU A 108 -13.71 23.08 18.44
C LEU A 108 -14.62 23.96 19.30
N LYS A 109 -15.45 23.34 20.16
CA LYS A 109 -16.40 24.04 21.04
C LYS A 109 -15.76 24.65 22.28
N ASN A 110 -14.80 23.97 22.89
CA ASN A 110 -14.25 24.33 24.21
C ASN A 110 -12.76 24.70 24.18
N GLY A 111 -12.09 24.57 23.04
CA GLY A 111 -10.66 24.84 22.87
C GLY A 111 -9.79 24.00 23.81
N ARG A 112 -8.75 24.61 24.40
CA ARG A 112 -7.87 23.99 25.40
C ARG A 112 -8.59 23.46 26.65
N ASN A 113 -9.83 23.91 26.92
CA ASN A 113 -10.61 23.44 28.07
C ASN A 113 -11.39 22.15 27.76
N SER A 114 -11.38 21.67 26.51
CA SER A 114 -11.93 20.36 26.16
C SER A 114 -11.18 19.25 26.88
N ARG A 115 -11.89 18.22 27.35
CA ARG A 115 -11.25 16.99 27.86
C ARG A 115 -10.44 16.25 26.80
N TYR A 116 -10.72 16.53 25.52
CA TYR A 116 -10.08 15.91 24.37
C TYR A 116 -8.99 16.78 23.73
N ALA A 117 -8.70 17.96 24.28
CA ALA A 117 -7.66 18.84 23.74
C ALA A 117 -6.29 18.15 23.69
N GLU A 118 -5.98 17.28 24.66
CA GLU A 118 -4.73 16.51 24.71
C GLU A 118 -4.75 15.27 23.79
N ALA A 119 -5.93 14.81 23.37
CA ALA A 119 -6.05 13.66 22.47
C ALA A 119 -5.58 13.98 21.05
N PHE A 120 -5.60 15.25 20.66
CA PHE A 120 -5.13 15.70 19.36
C PHE A 120 -3.78 16.39 19.46
N ASP A 121 -3.00 16.25 18.40
CA ASP A 121 -1.67 16.81 18.33
C ASP A 121 -1.68 18.24 17.72
N ILE A 122 -2.11 19.21 18.54
CA ILE A 122 -2.35 20.62 18.14
C ILE A 122 -1.26 21.55 18.70
N ASP A 123 -0.67 22.35 17.82
CA ASP A 123 0.18 23.50 18.14
C ASP A 123 -0.69 24.74 18.40
N TRP A 124 -1.17 24.86 19.63
CA TRP A 124 -2.06 25.93 20.05
C TRP A 124 -1.40 27.31 20.05
N GLU A 125 -0.11 27.40 20.36
CA GLU A 125 0.60 28.68 20.42
C GLU A 125 0.75 29.29 19.02
N PHE A 126 1.13 28.48 18.03
CA PHE A 126 1.19 28.92 16.63
C PHE A 126 -0.18 29.37 16.08
N GLY A 127 -1.25 28.74 16.55
CA GLY A 127 -2.63 29.10 16.21
C GLY A 127 -3.23 30.27 16.99
N ASN A 128 -2.48 30.94 17.88
CA ASN A 128 -3.00 31.95 18.81
C ASN A 128 -4.22 31.43 19.62
N ASP A 129 -4.05 30.25 20.23
CA ASP A 129 -5.08 29.51 20.96
C ASP A 129 -6.30 29.06 20.13
N LYS A 130 -6.14 28.99 18.81
CA LYS A 130 -7.16 28.47 17.89
C LYS A 130 -6.67 27.28 17.08
N VAL A 131 -7.59 26.42 16.69
CA VAL A 131 -7.38 25.39 15.67
C VAL A 131 -7.65 25.98 14.28
N ARG A 132 -6.69 25.89 13.36
CA ARG A 132 -6.86 26.37 11.98
C ARG A 132 -7.46 25.27 11.11
N ILE A 133 -8.62 25.51 10.51
CA ILE A 133 -9.37 24.55 9.71
C ILE A 133 -9.39 25.00 8.24
N PRO A 134 -8.66 24.31 7.34
CA PRO A 134 -8.45 24.73 5.96
C PRO A 134 -9.60 24.32 5.02
N VAL A 135 -10.77 24.93 5.18
CA VAL A 135 -12.00 24.58 4.43
C VAL A 135 -12.51 25.68 3.50
N LEU A 136 -11.99 26.91 3.61
CA LEU A 136 -12.48 28.01 2.78
C LEU A 136 -11.94 27.88 1.35
N GLY A 137 -12.80 28.14 0.37
CA GLY A 137 -12.42 28.25 -1.04
C GLY A 137 -11.50 29.45 -1.31
N ASP A 138 -10.96 29.54 -2.52
CA ASP A 138 -10.06 30.62 -2.89
C ASP A 138 -10.82 31.93 -3.16
N ASP A 139 -10.43 32.99 -2.46
CA ASP A 139 -10.95 34.35 -2.67
C ASP A 139 -10.68 34.85 -4.11
N SER A 140 -9.65 34.35 -4.79
CA SER A 140 -9.30 34.74 -6.17
C SER A 140 -10.38 34.36 -7.20
N SER A 141 -11.21 33.36 -6.87
CA SER A 141 -12.33 32.90 -7.71
C SER A 141 -13.61 33.72 -7.54
N ARG A 142 -13.63 34.67 -6.59
CA ARG A 142 -14.82 35.46 -6.24
C ARG A 142 -14.85 36.78 -7.00
N THR A 143 -16.04 37.20 -7.41
CA THR A 143 -16.28 38.50 -8.08
C THR A 143 -16.36 39.67 -7.10
N SER A 144 -16.64 39.42 -5.82
CA SER A 144 -16.57 40.39 -4.71
C SER A 144 -16.72 39.69 -3.35
N GLY A 145 -16.17 40.25 -2.27
CA GLY A 145 -16.27 39.72 -0.89
C GLY A 145 -15.14 38.75 -0.52
N THR A 146 -15.17 38.23 0.70
CA THR A 146 -14.27 37.17 1.21
C THR A 146 -15.02 35.85 1.37
N ALA A 147 -14.32 34.72 1.44
CA ALA A 147 -14.94 33.43 1.72
C ALA A 147 -15.73 33.39 3.04
N LEU A 148 -15.36 34.23 4.02
CA LEU A 148 -16.07 34.36 5.29
C LEU A 148 -17.44 35.03 5.16
N ASP A 149 -17.75 35.68 4.03
CA ASP A 149 -19.06 36.32 3.80
C ASP A 149 -20.19 35.30 3.59
N ASP A 150 -19.85 34.04 3.28
CA ASP A 150 -20.82 32.95 3.14
C ASP A 150 -21.10 32.23 4.48
N LEU A 151 -20.59 32.77 5.59
CA LEU A 151 -20.86 32.20 6.91
C LEU A 151 -22.28 32.51 7.37
N GLU A 152 -22.95 31.50 7.89
CA GLU A 152 -24.30 31.62 8.45
C GLU A 152 -24.34 31.13 9.89
N ILE A 153 -25.13 31.80 10.74
CA ILE A 153 -25.44 31.31 12.09
C ILE A 153 -26.78 30.56 12.03
N VAL A 154 -26.75 29.27 12.37
CA VAL A 154 -27.94 28.42 12.43
C VAL A 154 -28.00 27.76 13.80
N GLY A 155 -28.85 28.27 14.68
CA GLY A 155 -28.93 27.79 16.07
C GLY A 155 -27.65 28.09 16.84
N ASP A 156 -27.01 27.04 17.36
CA ASP A 156 -25.71 27.08 18.05
C ASP A 156 -24.54 26.66 17.15
N GLU A 157 -24.71 26.76 15.83
CA GLU A 157 -23.71 26.40 14.83
C GLU A 157 -23.35 27.55 13.91
N LEU A 158 -22.08 27.57 13.50
CA LEU A 158 -21.59 28.35 12.38
C LEU A 158 -21.50 27.43 11.16
N ARG A 159 -22.06 27.87 10.03
CA ARG A 159 -22.09 27.09 8.78
C ARG A 159 -21.32 27.78 7.67
N TYR A 160 -20.55 26.99 6.92
CA TYR A 160 -19.90 27.40 5.68
C TYR A 160 -20.29 26.41 4.58
N LEU A 161 -21.22 26.81 3.73
CA LEU A 161 -21.91 25.87 2.82
C LEU A 161 -22.48 24.69 3.63
N ASP A 162 -22.11 23.45 3.28
CA ASP A 162 -22.57 22.25 3.98
C ASP A 162 -21.77 21.94 5.27
N ASN A 163 -20.64 22.64 5.50
CA ASN A 163 -19.82 22.43 6.70
C ASN A 163 -20.47 23.05 7.93
N ARG A 164 -20.45 22.33 9.05
CA ARG A 164 -21.03 22.74 10.34
C ARG A 164 -19.94 22.76 11.41
N PHE A 165 -19.93 23.83 12.22
CA PHE A 165 -18.99 24.03 13.32
C PHE A 165 -19.71 24.51 14.58
N PRO A 166 -19.25 24.16 15.79
CA PRO A 166 -19.92 24.54 17.03
C PRO A 166 -19.67 26.02 17.36
N ILE A 167 -20.66 26.71 17.90
CA ILE A 167 -20.45 28.01 18.55
C ILE A 167 -20.11 27.79 20.02
N ALA A 168 -18.95 28.32 20.44
CA ALA A 168 -18.49 28.29 21.82
C ALA A 168 -19.48 29.02 22.76
N PRO A 169 -19.78 28.48 23.96
CA PRO A 169 -20.74 29.08 24.87
C PRO A 169 -20.48 30.56 25.15
N GLY A 170 -21.52 31.40 25.00
CA GLY A 170 -21.44 32.84 25.27
C GLY A 170 -20.81 33.70 24.19
N THR A 171 -20.43 33.13 23.03
CA THR A 171 -19.78 33.89 21.95
C THR A 171 -20.75 34.45 20.89
N ALA A 172 -21.95 33.87 20.75
CA ALA A 172 -23.04 34.38 19.92
C ALA A 172 -24.04 35.20 20.75
N GLY A 173 -23.90 36.53 20.72
CA GLY A 173 -24.80 37.46 21.40
C GLY A 173 -24.74 38.87 20.81
N GLY A 174 -25.78 39.67 21.07
CA GLY A 174 -25.79 41.11 20.76
C GLY A 174 -26.03 41.50 19.30
N GLY A 175 -26.62 40.62 18.46
CA GLY A 175 -26.81 40.90 17.03
C GLY A 175 -25.51 40.89 16.21
N ALA A 176 -24.47 40.24 16.73
CA ALA A 176 -23.19 40.06 16.07
C ALA A 176 -23.33 39.34 14.72
N SER A 177 -22.53 39.74 13.73
CA SER A 177 -22.48 39.06 12.43
C SER A 177 -21.88 37.65 12.56
N PRO A 178 -22.09 36.76 11.58
CA PRO A 178 -21.38 35.47 11.51
C PRO A 178 -19.86 35.59 11.62
N GLN A 179 -19.27 36.63 11.01
CA GLN A 179 -17.83 36.92 11.08
C GLN A 179 -17.39 37.36 12.49
N ASP A 180 -18.19 38.20 13.17
CA ASP A 180 -17.93 38.59 14.55
C ASP A 180 -17.97 37.36 15.48
N VAL A 181 -18.94 36.47 15.27
CA VAL A 181 -19.04 35.21 16.02
C VAL A 181 -17.84 34.32 15.72
N HIS A 182 -17.50 34.10 14.44
CA HIS A 182 -16.32 33.34 14.01
C HIS A 182 -15.03 33.82 14.67
N SER A 183 -14.80 35.13 14.74
CA SER A 183 -13.60 35.71 15.34
C SER A 183 -13.40 35.34 16.82
N ARG A 184 -14.46 34.93 17.52
CA ARG A 184 -14.45 34.57 18.95
C ARG A 184 -14.37 33.06 19.20
N GLN A 185 -14.37 32.24 18.15
CA GLN A 185 -14.32 30.78 18.29
C GLN A 185 -12.92 30.30 18.65
N HIS A 186 -12.85 29.07 19.18
CA HIS A 186 -11.59 28.35 19.41
C HIS A 186 -11.00 27.75 18.12
N TYR A 187 -11.60 28.06 16.98
CA TYR A 187 -11.10 27.70 15.67
C TYR A 187 -11.08 28.91 14.74
N GLU A 188 -10.23 28.84 13.72
CA GLU A 188 -10.13 29.79 12.63
C GLU A 188 -10.37 29.02 11.32
N LEU A 189 -11.30 29.48 10.49
CA LEU A 189 -11.53 28.90 9.17
C LEU A 189 -10.60 29.63 8.23
N ILE A 190 -9.77 28.88 7.51
CA ILE A 190 -8.73 29.43 6.63
C ILE A 190 -8.89 28.88 5.21
N GLY A 191 -8.33 29.60 4.23
CA GLY A 191 -8.25 29.12 2.85
C GLY A 191 -7.50 27.80 2.77
N TRP A 192 -8.01 26.84 1.99
CA TRP A 192 -7.48 25.47 1.99
C TRP A 192 -5.98 25.40 1.65
N ARG A 193 -5.49 26.28 0.77
CA ARG A 193 -4.06 26.39 0.41
C ARG A 193 -3.15 26.86 1.55
N ARG A 194 -3.70 27.55 2.56
CA ARG A 194 -2.93 27.93 3.75
C ARG A 194 -2.52 26.72 4.58
N ALA A 195 -3.16 25.54 4.40
CA ALA A 195 -2.76 24.31 5.08
C ALA A 195 -1.30 23.92 4.83
N ASP A 196 -0.74 24.30 3.67
CA ASP A 196 0.61 23.93 3.31
C ASP A 196 1.66 24.53 4.25
N ALA A 197 1.43 25.73 4.81
CA ALA A 197 2.40 26.40 5.68
C ALA A 197 1.85 26.90 7.04
N GLU A 198 0.52 26.90 7.22
CA GLU A 198 -0.13 27.50 8.40
C GLU A 198 -0.96 26.50 9.21
N LEU A 199 -0.97 25.21 8.85
CA LEU A 199 -1.70 24.19 9.61
C LEU A 199 -1.08 23.98 10.98
N ASN A 200 -1.91 23.80 12.01
CA ASN A 200 -1.45 23.70 13.38
C ASN A 200 -1.93 22.45 14.12
N TYR A 201 -2.36 21.42 13.40
CA TYR A 201 -2.57 20.08 13.95
C TYR A 201 -1.83 19.07 13.07
N ARG A 202 -1.34 17.97 13.68
CA ARG A 202 -0.79 16.85 12.88
C ARG A 202 -1.93 16.18 12.12
N ARG A 203 -1.67 15.79 10.89
CA ARG A 203 -2.59 15.07 10.02
C ARG A 203 -1.95 13.80 9.46
N PHE A 204 -2.76 12.92 8.88
CA PHE A 204 -2.26 11.80 8.10
C PHE A 204 -1.79 12.29 6.72
N PHE A 205 -0.49 12.18 6.45
CA PHE A 205 0.14 12.75 5.26
C PHE A 205 -0.25 14.22 5.03
N ALA A 206 -0.83 14.55 3.88
CA ALA A 206 -1.34 15.89 3.56
C ALA A 206 -2.89 15.95 3.57
N VAL A 207 -3.56 14.95 4.16
CA VAL A 207 -5.03 14.85 4.16
C VAL A 207 -5.59 15.67 5.32
N ASN A 208 -6.05 16.89 5.02
CA ASN A 208 -6.57 17.83 6.03
C ASN A 208 -7.73 17.28 6.85
N SER A 209 -8.51 16.35 6.30
CA SER A 209 -9.67 15.73 6.94
C SER A 209 -9.32 14.58 7.90
N LEU A 210 -8.04 14.25 8.11
CA LEU A 210 -7.61 13.18 9.00
C LEU A 210 -6.68 13.73 10.08
N ALA A 211 -7.20 14.00 11.28
CA ALA A 211 -6.44 14.59 12.37
C ALA A 211 -5.71 13.50 13.19
N GLY A 212 -4.41 13.70 13.43
CA GLY A 212 -3.58 12.80 14.21
C GLY A 212 -3.93 12.83 15.69
N ILE A 213 -4.08 11.65 16.29
CA ILE A 213 -4.31 11.48 17.72
C ILE A 213 -3.03 11.06 18.45
N ARG A 214 -2.96 11.41 19.73
CA ARG A 214 -1.81 11.16 20.61
C ARG A 214 -1.97 9.85 21.36
N VAL A 215 -1.94 8.74 20.62
CA VAL A 215 -2.17 7.40 21.18
C VAL A 215 -1.10 6.96 22.17
N GLU A 216 0.07 7.62 22.20
CA GLU A 216 1.10 7.43 23.23
C GLU A 216 0.63 7.85 24.64
N ILE A 217 -0.46 8.61 24.74
CA ILE A 217 -1.06 8.97 26.03
C ILE A 217 -1.96 7.81 26.50
N PRO A 218 -1.74 7.26 27.72
CA PRO A 218 -2.48 6.09 28.18
C PRO A 218 -4.01 6.23 28.17
N SER A 219 -4.54 7.42 28.49
CA SER A 219 -5.99 7.65 28.44
C SER A 219 -6.55 7.68 27.02
N VAL A 220 -5.77 8.19 26.06
CA VAL A 220 -6.16 8.23 24.65
C VAL A 220 -6.15 6.82 24.07
N PHE A 221 -5.09 6.04 24.32
CA PHE A 221 -5.04 4.61 23.96
C PHE A 221 -6.23 3.86 24.55
N HIS A 222 -6.48 4.00 25.85
CA HIS A 222 -7.55 3.28 26.53
C HIS A 222 -8.93 3.60 25.94
N GLU A 223 -9.24 4.88 25.68
CA GLU A 223 -10.54 5.28 25.12
C GLU A 223 -10.68 4.88 23.65
N SER A 224 -9.62 5.00 22.83
CA SER A 224 -9.66 4.60 21.42
C SER A 224 -9.65 3.09 21.18
N HIS A 225 -9.14 2.30 22.14
CA HIS A 225 -9.03 0.84 22.01
C HIS A 225 -10.04 0.07 22.86
N MET A 226 -10.98 0.74 23.53
CA MET A 226 -11.94 0.07 24.43
C MET A 226 -12.78 -0.99 23.71
N GLU A 227 -13.28 -0.65 22.52
CA GLU A 227 -14.07 -1.54 21.67
C GLU A 227 -13.20 -2.63 21.03
N ILE A 228 -12.00 -2.28 20.56
CA ILE A 228 -11.02 -3.25 20.04
C ILE A 228 -10.69 -4.31 21.09
N ALA A 229 -10.39 -3.90 22.33
CA ALA A 229 -10.13 -4.82 23.44
C ALA A 229 -11.35 -5.67 23.81
N ARG A 230 -12.58 -5.16 23.58
CA ARG A 230 -13.81 -5.95 23.78
C ARG A 230 -13.87 -7.13 22.80
N TRP A 231 -13.47 -6.94 21.55
CA TRP A 231 -13.46 -8.01 20.54
C TRP A 231 -12.64 -9.21 21.00
N PHE A 232 -11.50 -8.98 21.65
CA PHE A 232 -10.66 -10.05 22.21
C PHE A 232 -11.27 -10.67 23.47
N ARG A 233 -11.78 -9.86 24.41
CA ARG A 233 -12.42 -10.37 25.65
C ARG A 233 -13.62 -11.27 25.35
N GLU A 234 -14.35 -10.99 24.28
CA GLU A 234 -15.54 -11.75 23.85
C GLU A 234 -15.23 -12.83 22.81
N GLY A 235 -13.98 -12.91 22.31
CA GLY A 235 -13.56 -13.92 21.34
C GLY A 235 -14.17 -13.72 19.94
N LEU A 236 -14.36 -12.47 19.53
CA LEU A 236 -14.85 -12.08 18.21
C LEU A 236 -13.73 -11.96 17.16
N VAL A 237 -12.50 -11.68 17.61
CA VAL A 237 -11.32 -11.42 16.77
C VAL A 237 -10.12 -12.19 17.33
N ASP A 238 -9.29 -12.74 16.44
CA ASP A 238 -8.11 -13.55 16.78
C ASP A 238 -6.78 -12.80 16.58
N GLY A 239 -6.76 -11.71 15.80
CA GLY A 239 -5.58 -10.89 15.57
C GLY A 239 -5.88 -9.52 14.96
N LEU A 240 -4.86 -8.66 14.88
CA LEU A 240 -4.97 -7.29 14.38
C LEU A 240 -3.95 -6.98 13.29
N ARG A 241 -4.33 -6.11 12.35
CA ARG A 241 -3.40 -5.37 11.50
C ARG A 241 -3.44 -3.91 11.91
N VAL A 242 -2.29 -3.33 12.21
CA VAL A 242 -2.12 -1.94 12.62
C VAL A 242 -1.83 -1.10 11.39
N ASP A 243 -2.72 -0.15 11.12
CA ASP A 243 -2.55 0.88 10.11
C ASP A 243 -1.49 1.91 10.52
N HIS A 244 -0.61 2.25 9.58
CA HIS A 244 0.32 3.36 9.69
C HIS A 244 1.00 3.57 11.07
N PRO A 245 1.64 2.54 11.66
CA PRO A 245 2.39 2.68 12.92
C PRO A 245 3.54 3.68 12.82
N ASP A 246 4.05 3.95 11.61
CA ASP A 246 5.10 4.94 11.37
C ASP A 246 4.64 6.40 11.56
N GLY A 247 3.34 6.65 11.76
CA GLY A 247 2.83 7.97 12.20
C GLY A 247 2.84 8.18 13.72
N LEU A 248 3.04 7.11 14.50
CA LEU A 248 2.95 7.15 15.96
C LEU A 248 4.20 7.78 16.59
N ALA A 249 4.03 8.43 17.75
CA ALA A 249 5.14 8.99 18.50
C ALA A 249 6.04 7.88 19.07
N ASP A 250 5.42 6.86 19.68
CA ASP A 250 6.09 5.67 20.22
C ASP A 250 5.41 4.38 19.70
N PRO A 251 5.76 3.90 18.50
CA PRO A 251 5.19 2.66 17.96
C PRO A 251 5.58 1.42 18.76
N GLY A 252 6.74 1.42 19.44
CA GLY A 252 7.17 0.30 20.27
C GLY A 252 6.29 0.15 21.50
N GLY A 253 6.13 1.23 22.28
CA GLY A 253 5.25 1.26 23.45
C GLY A 253 3.79 1.00 23.09
N TYR A 254 3.31 1.54 21.96
CA TYR A 254 1.96 1.24 21.45
C TYR A 254 1.74 -0.27 21.21
N LEU A 255 2.72 -0.96 20.60
CA LEU A 255 2.60 -2.40 20.35
C LEU A 255 2.65 -3.22 21.65
N ASP A 256 3.42 -2.78 22.65
CA ASP A 256 3.44 -3.40 23.98
C ASP A 256 2.09 -3.24 24.70
N ASP A 257 1.50 -2.04 24.66
CA ASP A 257 0.16 -1.78 25.21
C ASP A 257 -0.92 -2.59 24.47
N LEU A 258 -0.81 -2.71 23.15
CA LEU A 258 -1.73 -3.52 22.34
C LEU A 258 -1.59 -5.02 22.65
N ALA A 259 -0.38 -5.52 22.81
CA ALA A 259 -0.12 -6.90 23.23
C ALA A 259 -0.75 -7.19 24.61
N GLN A 260 -0.61 -6.27 25.56
CA GLN A 260 -1.25 -6.38 26.87
C GLN A 260 -2.79 -6.36 26.76
N ALA A 261 -3.35 -5.46 25.96
CA ALA A 261 -4.81 -5.31 25.81
C ALA A 261 -5.48 -6.51 25.12
N THR A 262 -4.74 -7.22 24.26
CA THR A 262 -5.25 -8.33 23.43
C THR A 262 -4.81 -9.72 23.92
N GLY A 263 -3.89 -9.79 24.88
CA GLY A 263 -3.36 -11.05 25.42
C GLY A 263 -2.38 -11.73 24.47
N ASP A 264 -1.42 -10.97 23.94
CA ASP A 264 -0.40 -11.40 22.96
C ASP A 264 -1.04 -12.01 21.70
N ALA A 265 -2.02 -11.29 21.13
CA ALA A 265 -2.67 -11.68 19.89
C ALA A 265 -1.68 -11.63 18.71
N TYR A 266 -2.08 -12.24 17.59
CA TYR A 266 -1.32 -12.13 16.34
C TYR A 266 -1.51 -10.72 15.77
N VAL A 267 -0.45 -9.90 15.84
CA VAL A 267 -0.46 -8.50 15.38
C VAL A 267 0.46 -8.35 14.16
N LEU A 268 0.01 -7.63 13.15
CA LEU A 268 0.78 -7.24 11.98
C LEU A 268 0.86 -5.71 11.92
N VAL A 269 1.94 -5.20 11.34
CA VAL A 269 2.13 -3.76 11.11
C VAL A 269 2.17 -3.45 9.63
N GLU A 270 1.42 -2.45 9.18
CA GLU A 270 1.67 -1.86 7.87
C GLU A 270 2.91 -0.98 7.94
N LYS A 271 4.07 -1.58 7.67
CA LYS A 271 5.35 -0.87 7.68
C LYS A 271 6.08 -1.16 6.38
N ILE A 272 6.50 -0.10 5.71
CA ILE A 272 7.28 -0.17 4.47
C ILE A 272 8.76 -0.29 4.80
N LEU A 273 9.40 -1.36 4.33
CA LEU A 273 10.83 -1.62 4.54
C LEU A 273 11.62 -1.21 3.30
N GLU A 274 12.64 -0.37 3.47
CA GLU A 274 13.50 0.08 2.38
C GLU A 274 14.76 -0.78 2.24
N GLY A 275 14.94 -1.40 1.07
CA GLY A 275 16.12 -2.22 0.77
C GLY A 275 16.33 -3.37 1.77
N ASP A 276 17.47 -3.37 2.47
CA ASP A 276 17.82 -4.39 3.47
C ASP A 276 17.31 -4.05 4.90
N GLU A 277 16.51 -2.98 5.08
CA GLU A 277 15.90 -2.61 6.37
C GLU A 277 15.17 -3.80 7.01
N GLN A 278 15.26 -3.91 8.34
CA GLN A 278 14.56 -4.92 9.11
C GLN A 278 13.65 -4.26 10.15
N LEU A 279 12.51 -4.89 10.43
CA LEU A 279 11.66 -4.48 11.55
C LEU A 279 12.44 -4.54 12.88
N PRO A 280 12.20 -3.61 13.81
CA PRO A 280 12.77 -3.69 15.15
C PRO A 280 12.42 -5.01 15.84
N THR A 281 13.43 -5.80 16.21
CA THR A 281 13.21 -7.12 16.86
C THR A 281 12.58 -7.04 18.24
N SER A 282 12.54 -5.86 18.86
CA SER A 282 11.88 -5.61 20.13
C SER A 282 10.36 -5.43 20.02
N TRP A 283 9.82 -5.21 18.81
CA TRP A 283 8.39 -5.00 18.64
C TRP A 283 7.57 -6.26 18.88
N ALA A 284 6.49 -6.12 19.65
CA ALA A 284 5.48 -7.17 19.87
C ALA A 284 4.59 -7.36 18.62
N THR A 285 5.18 -7.79 17.51
CA THR A 285 4.50 -8.00 16.21
C THR A 285 4.95 -9.30 15.55
N ALA A 286 4.08 -9.89 14.74
CA ALA A 286 4.38 -11.05 13.91
C ALA A 286 5.10 -10.71 12.60
N GLY A 287 5.06 -9.43 12.17
CA GLY A 287 5.73 -8.94 10.97
C GLY A 287 4.95 -7.85 10.24
N THR A 288 5.27 -7.67 8.96
CA THR A 288 4.63 -6.68 8.07
C THR A 288 3.38 -7.24 7.39
N THR A 289 2.68 -6.38 6.66
CA THR A 289 1.64 -6.76 5.69
C THR A 289 2.17 -7.35 4.37
N GLY A 290 3.49 -7.44 4.19
CA GLY A 290 4.12 -8.27 3.16
C GLY A 290 4.54 -7.58 1.86
N TYR A 291 4.60 -6.24 1.81
CA TYR A 291 5.12 -5.50 0.64
C TYR A 291 6.59 -5.86 0.31
N ASP A 292 7.39 -6.15 1.33
CA ASP A 292 8.76 -6.66 1.17
C ASP A 292 8.79 -8.01 0.43
N ALA A 293 7.77 -8.85 0.61
CA ALA A 293 7.64 -10.12 -0.12
C ALA A 293 7.13 -9.93 -1.54
N LEU A 294 6.20 -8.99 -1.74
CA LEU A 294 5.71 -8.60 -3.07
C LEU A 294 6.88 -8.19 -3.96
N ALA A 295 7.73 -7.29 -3.44
CA ALA A 295 8.88 -6.76 -4.14
C ALA A 295 9.85 -7.86 -4.63
N ASP A 296 10.12 -8.88 -3.81
CA ASP A 296 10.98 -10.02 -4.16
C ASP A 296 10.36 -10.90 -5.26
N VAL A 297 9.06 -11.21 -5.14
CA VAL A 297 8.36 -12.09 -6.09
C VAL A 297 8.26 -11.43 -7.46
N ASP A 298 7.95 -10.14 -7.53
CA ASP A 298 7.89 -9.43 -8.80
C ASP A 298 9.28 -9.40 -9.47
N ARG A 299 10.33 -9.03 -8.71
CA ARG A 299 11.69 -8.86 -9.26
C ARG A 299 12.32 -10.14 -9.77
N VAL A 300 12.00 -11.30 -9.19
CA VAL A 300 12.53 -12.56 -9.71
C VAL A 300 11.91 -12.91 -11.07
N LEU A 301 10.75 -12.35 -11.43
CA LEU A 301 10.07 -12.60 -12.71
C LEU A 301 10.44 -11.60 -13.82
N VAL A 302 11.20 -10.54 -13.51
CA VAL A 302 11.66 -9.55 -14.50
C VAL A 302 12.95 -10.01 -15.19
N ASP A 303 13.05 -9.81 -16.51
CA ASP A 303 14.26 -10.14 -17.27
C ASP A 303 15.34 -9.06 -17.13
N PRO A 304 16.48 -9.33 -16.46
CA PRO A 304 17.58 -8.36 -16.38
C PRO A 304 18.11 -7.90 -17.75
N ALA A 305 17.94 -8.70 -18.81
CA ALA A 305 18.39 -8.34 -20.15
C ALA A 305 17.64 -7.13 -20.74
N GLY A 306 16.40 -6.88 -20.29
CA GLY A 306 15.58 -5.76 -20.74
C GLY A 306 16.06 -4.38 -20.25
N ARG A 307 16.80 -4.35 -19.13
CA ARG A 307 17.15 -3.11 -18.42
C ARG A 307 17.77 -2.05 -19.33
N SER A 308 18.81 -2.43 -20.07
CA SER A 308 19.57 -1.45 -20.87
C SER A 308 18.74 -0.81 -21.98
N ALA A 309 17.82 -1.57 -22.59
CA ALA A 309 16.99 -1.06 -23.67
C ALA A 309 15.85 -0.19 -23.12
N LEU A 310 15.27 -0.56 -21.98
CA LEU A 310 14.25 0.27 -21.31
C LEU A 310 14.84 1.56 -20.70
N ASP A 311 16.07 1.51 -20.18
CA ASP A 311 16.81 2.70 -19.73
C ASP A 311 17.09 3.66 -20.91
N GLU A 312 17.44 3.12 -22.08
CA GLU A 312 17.63 3.90 -23.30
C GLU A 312 16.31 4.50 -23.82
N LEU A 313 15.23 3.73 -23.79
CA LEU A 313 13.89 4.19 -24.15
C LEU A 313 13.45 5.35 -23.24
N ASP A 314 13.55 5.19 -21.93
CA ASP A 314 13.21 6.23 -20.94
C ASP A 314 14.01 7.52 -21.17
N ARG A 315 15.32 7.40 -21.40
CA ARG A 315 16.20 8.52 -21.73
C ARG A 315 15.75 9.27 -22.97
N ARG A 316 15.36 8.54 -24.03
CA ARG A 316 14.84 9.10 -25.29
C ARG A 316 13.49 9.78 -25.09
N LEU A 317 12.58 9.18 -24.32
CA LEU A 317 11.26 9.74 -24.01
C LEU A 317 11.35 11.06 -23.23
N ARG A 318 12.37 11.19 -22.37
CA ARG A 318 12.67 12.43 -21.62
C ARG A 318 13.43 13.48 -22.42
N GLY A 319 14.01 13.11 -23.57
CA GLY A 319 14.89 13.99 -24.34
C GLY A 319 16.20 14.33 -23.60
N THR A 320 16.76 13.37 -22.86
CA THR A 320 17.99 13.56 -22.06
C THR A 320 19.13 12.66 -22.55
N ASP A 321 20.37 12.95 -22.14
CA ASP A 321 21.55 12.13 -22.49
C ASP A 321 21.98 11.17 -21.36
N SER A 322 21.36 11.26 -20.19
CA SER A 322 21.68 10.42 -19.02
C SER A 322 20.44 9.71 -18.49
N THR A 323 20.61 8.52 -17.95
CA THR A 323 19.56 7.82 -17.21
C THR A 323 19.18 8.63 -15.97
N VAL A 324 17.89 8.63 -15.62
CA VAL A 324 17.42 9.30 -14.41
C VAL A 324 18.01 8.60 -13.18
N SER A 325 18.70 9.37 -12.34
CA SER A 325 19.17 8.90 -11.04
C SER A 325 17.97 8.73 -10.12
N TRP A 326 17.66 7.50 -9.72
CA TRP A 326 16.60 7.23 -8.75
C TRP A 326 16.84 7.95 -7.41
N PRO A 327 18.04 7.89 -6.79
CA PRO A 327 18.34 8.67 -5.58
C PRO A 327 18.16 10.19 -5.76
N GLY A 328 18.51 10.74 -6.92
CA GLY A 328 18.31 12.15 -7.22
C GLY A 328 16.82 12.50 -7.38
N LEU A 329 16.05 11.66 -8.07
CA LEU A 329 14.62 11.85 -8.26
C LEU A 329 13.86 11.81 -6.93
N ILE A 330 14.14 10.83 -6.06
CA ILE A 330 13.47 10.74 -4.75
C ILE A 330 13.89 11.89 -3.84
N HIS A 331 15.15 12.34 -3.92
CA HIS A 331 15.58 13.53 -3.20
C HIS A 331 14.76 14.76 -3.61
N ASP A 332 14.71 15.07 -4.91
CA ASP A 332 14.05 16.28 -5.42
C ASP A 332 12.55 16.27 -5.17
N THR A 333 11.91 15.11 -5.29
CA THR A 333 10.47 14.95 -5.03
C THR A 333 10.15 15.04 -3.54
N LYS A 334 10.92 14.38 -2.67
CA LYS A 334 10.78 14.54 -1.20
C LYS A 334 11.02 15.99 -0.78
N ARG A 335 12.00 16.66 -1.37
CA ARG A 335 12.27 18.08 -1.13
C ARG A 335 11.07 18.94 -1.53
N ALA A 336 10.50 18.73 -2.72
CA ALA A 336 9.31 19.44 -3.16
C ALA A 336 8.10 19.24 -2.23
N ILE A 337 7.92 18.03 -1.69
CA ILE A 337 6.88 17.75 -0.69
C ILE A 337 7.13 18.51 0.61
N ALA A 338 8.36 18.51 1.12
CA ALA A 338 8.74 19.21 2.35
C ALA A 338 8.60 20.74 2.21
N ASP A 339 8.88 21.30 1.03
CA ASP A 339 8.74 22.74 0.75
C ASP A 339 7.30 23.16 0.40
N GLY A 340 6.48 22.21 -0.06
CA GLY A 340 5.11 22.41 -0.52
C GLY A 340 4.09 21.91 0.50
N ILE A 341 3.38 20.84 0.15
CA ILE A 341 2.21 20.37 0.88
C ILE A 341 2.49 19.95 2.33
N LEU A 342 3.74 19.64 2.72
CA LEU A 342 4.14 19.30 4.09
C LEU A 342 5.02 20.36 4.78
N ARG A 343 5.01 21.61 4.27
CA ARG A 343 5.81 22.69 4.87
C ARG A 343 5.36 23.05 6.29
N SER A 344 4.08 22.91 6.61
CA SER A 344 3.54 23.08 7.96
C SER A 344 4.25 22.18 8.97
N GLU A 345 4.54 20.93 8.59
CA GLU A 345 5.24 19.96 9.42
C GLU A 345 6.72 20.32 9.60
N VAL A 346 7.40 20.81 8.55
CA VAL A 346 8.78 21.33 8.64
C VAL A 346 8.86 22.55 9.57
N LEU A 347 7.95 23.51 9.41
CA LEU A 347 7.90 24.70 10.25
C LEU A 347 7.55 24.35 11.70
N ARG A 348 6.76 23.29 11.91
CA ARG A 348 6.47 22.79 13.26
C ARG A 348 7.70 22.17 13.90
N LEU A 349 8.47 21.37 13.15
CA LEU A 349 9.76 20.83 13.63
C LEU A 349 10.70 21.94 14.10
N GLU A 350 10.81 23.01 13.32
CA GLU A 350 11.61 24.17 13.71
C GLU A 350 11.15 24.76 15.05
N ARG A 351 9.84 24.95 15.25
CA ARG A 351 9.29 25.45 16.52
C ARG A 351 9.54 24.49 17.68
N ASP A 352 9.45 23.18 17.45
CA ASP A 352 9.69 22.14 18.45
C ASP A 352 11.17 22.06 18.90
N LEU A 353 12.11 22.70 18.19
CA LEU A 353 13.50 22.88 18.65
C LEU A 353 13.58 23.84 19.86
N GLY A 354 12.62 24.74 20.01
CA GLY A 354 12.58 25.70 21.11
C GLY A 354 13.87 26.55 21.22
N LYS A 355 14.51 26.52 22.40
CA LYS A 355 15.77 27.24 22.68
C LYS A 355 17.02 26.39 22.44
N SER A 356 16.87 25.18 21.91
CA SER A 356 17.98 24.24 21.69
C SER A 356 18.88 24.67 20.52
N VAL A 357 18.38 25.56 19.66
CA VAL A 357 19.14 26.26 18.61
C VAL A 357 19.06 27.77 18.86
N ASP A 358 20.12 28.51 18.49
CA ASP A 358 20.06 29.97 18.48
C ASP A 358 18.96 30.43 17.52
N ALA A 359 18.30 31.56 17.82
CA ALA A 359 17.25 32.08 16.94
C ALA A 359 17.84 32.39 15.55
N VAL A 360 17.41 31.66 14.53
CA VAL A 360 17.92 31.82 13.17
C VAL A 360 16.94 32.68 12.37
N GLU A 361 17.37 33.87 11.99
CA GLU A 361 16.62 34.72 11.07
C GLU A 361 16.75 34.20 9.63
N ALA A 362 15.70 34.35 8.82
CA ALA A 362 15.79 34.10 7.39
C ALA A 362 16.77 35.09 6.75
N GLU A 363 17.57 34.64 5.77
CA GLU A 363 18.40 35.54 4.98
C GLU A 363 17.55 36.62 4.29
N GLU A 364 18.13 37.79 4.02
CA GLU A 364 17.43 38.91 3.39
C GLU A 364 16.86 38.50 2.02
N GLY A 365 15.53 38.37 1.93
CA GLY A 365 14.81 37.92 0.73
C GLY A 365 14.36 36.45 0.75
N SER A 366 14.75 35.66 1.76
CA SER A 366 14.23 34.30 1.99
C SER A 366 12.91 34.31 2.76
N THR A 367 12.03 33.35 2.47
CA THR A 367 10.79 33.11 3.22
C THR A 367 10.90 31.94 4.20
N ILE A 368 12.08 31.31 4.29
CA ILE A 368 12.38 30.14 5.13
C ILE A 368 13.69 30.42 5.89
N SER A 369 13.76 30.04 7.17
CA SER A 369 15.00 30.11 7.95
C SER A 369 16.01 29.05 7.48
N ALA A 370 17.30 29.25 7.77
CA ALA A 370 18.29 28.21 7.46
C ALA A 370 18.03 26.89 8.22
N THR A 371 17.39 26.96 9.39
CA THR A 371 17.00 25.79 10.18
C THR A 371 15.91 24.98 9.53
N ALA A 372 14.83 25.62 9.06
CA ALA A 372 13.75 24.92 8.35
C ALA A 372 14.24 24.37 7.01
N ASP A 373 15.14 25.09 6.31
CA ASP A 373 15.78 24.59 5.08
C ASP A 373 16.65 23.33 5.36
N ALA A 374 17.44 23.35 6.43
CA ALA A 374 18.23 22.20 6.86
C ALA A 374 17.38 21.00 7.31
N LEU A 375 16.26 21.23 8.00
CA LEU A 375 15.29 20.19 8.35
C LEU A 375 14.66 19.55 7.10
N ALA A 376 14.22 20.35 6.14
CA ALA A 376 13.67 19.86 4.88
C ALA A 376 14.71 19.05 4.09
N GLU A 377 15.97 19.50 4.07
CA GLU A 377 17.07 18.78 3.42
C GLU A 377 17.36 17.43 4.09
N LEU A 378 17.38 17.40 5.43
CA LEU A 378 17.52 16.16 6.19
C LEU A 378 16.38 15.18 5.91
N LEU A 379 15.13 15.65 5.88
CA LEU A 379 13.97 14.83 5.52
C LEU A 379 14.08 14.28 4.10
N ALA A 380 14.51 15.10 3.14
CA ALA A 380 14.72 14.69 1.75
C ALA A 380 15.82 13.62 1.63
N CYS A 381 16.92 13.78 2.37
CA CYS A 381 18.05 12.84 2.40
C CYS A 381 17.83 11.60 3.29
N PHE A 382 16.75 11.53 4.07
CA PHE A 382 16.52 10.41 4.97
C PHE A 382 16.26 9.09 4.18
N PRO A 383 17.06 8.02 4.40
CA PRO A 383 17.10 6.88 3.48
C PRO A 383 15.99 5.84 3.69
N VAL A 384 15.32 5.87 4.84
CA VAL A 384 14.21 4.96 5.20
C VAL A 384 12.97 5.79 5.53
N TYR A 385 11.84 5.15 5.83
CA TYR A 385 10.64 5.87 6.26
C TYR A 385 10.88 6.70 7.52
N ARG A 386 11.46 6.09 8.55
CA ARG A 386 11.82 6.77 9.82
C ARG A 386 12.82 5.93 10.61
N SER A 387 13.46 6.55 11.59
CA SER A 387 14.14 5.84 12.67
C SER A 387 13.14 5.49 13.81
N TYR A 388 13.64 4.72 14.77
CA TYR A 388 12.96 4.37 16.02
C TYR A 388 13.96 4.50 17.16
N LEU A 389 14.37 5.74 17.46
CA LEU A 389 15.53 6.01 18.32
C LEU A 389 15.49 5.23 19.64
N PRO A 390 16.63 4.66 20.06
CA PRO A 390 17.97 4.85 19.51
C PRO A 390 18.26 3.97 18.28
N LEU A 391 17.33 3.11 17.85
CA LEU A 391 17.49 2.27 16.66
C LEU A 391 17.34 3.11 15.38
N GLY A 392 18.21 2.88 14.40
CA GLY A 392 18.20 3.62 13.14
C GLY A 392 18.84 5.01 13.23
N LEU A 393 19.57 5.32 14.30
CA LEU A 393 20.35 6.57 14.41
C LEU A 393 21.37 6.72 13.27
N GLU A 394 21.92 5.61 12.77
CA GLU A 394 22.78 5.58 11.60
C GLU A 394 22.12 6.20 10.36
N HIS A 395 20.80 6.08 10.20
CA HIS A 395 20.08 6.68 9.08
C HIS A 395 20.06 8.21 9.14
N LEU A 396 19.98 8.78 10.35
CA LEU A 396 20.10 10.22 10.55
C LEU A 396 21.51 10.72 10.20
N HIS A 397 22.55 9.98 10.60
CA HIS A 397 23.92 10.32 10.24
C HIS A 397 24.19 10.22 8.73
N ASP A 398 23.63 9.20 8.07
CA ASP A 398 23.70 9.08 6.62
C ASP A 398 22.95 10.21 5.91
N ALA A 399 21.76 10.56 6.39
CA ALA A 399 20.98 11.69 5.88
C ALA A 399 21.76 13.00 6.02
N ALA A 400 22.38 13.26 7.18
CA ALA A 400 23.20 14.45 7.42
C ALA A 400 24.41 14.51 6.49
N ARG A 401 25.12 13.39 6.30
CA ARG A 401 26.25 13.30 5.38
C ARG A 401 25.84 13.60 3.93
N LEU A 402 24.70 13.08 3.48
CA LEU A 402 24.17 13.33 2.15
C LEU A 402 23.69 14.79 2.00
N ALA A 403 22.95 15.30 2.98
CA ALA A 403 22.47 16.67 3.01
C ALA A 403 23.62 17.69 2.95
N THR A 404 24.68 17.50 3.75
CA THR A 404 25.88 18.35 3.69
C THR A 404 26.62 18.26 2.35
N ALA A 405 26.59 17.11 1.69
CA ALA A 405 27.20 16.95 0.36
C ALA A 405 26.39 17.66 -0.73
N HIS A 406 25.05 17.64 -0.66
CA HIS A 406 24.16 18.33 -1.59
C HIS A 406 24.11 19.84 -1.35
N ARG A 407 24.09 20.25 -0.07
CA ARG A 407 23.96 21.63 0.40
C ARG A 407 25.07 22.00 1.39
N PRO A 408 26.31 22.23 0.90
CA PRO A 408 27.43 22.64 1.78
C PRO A 408 27.17 23.95 2.53
N ASP A 409 26.29 24.80 2.01
CA ASP A 409 25.83 26.04 2.64
C ASP A 409 25.04 25.79 3.93
N LEU A 410 24.42 24.62 4.10
CA LEU A 410 23.65 24.23 5.29
C LEU A 410 24.46 23.42 6.31
N THR A 411 25.77 23.21 6.10
CA THR A 411 26.60 22.33 6.92
C THR A 411 26.52 22.63 8.41
N ASP A 412 26.66 23.90 8.80
CA ASP A 412 26.67 24.30 10.21
C ASP A 412 25.29 24.09 10.85
N ALA A 413 24.21 24.49 10.16
CA ALA A 413 22.84 24.28 10.62
C ALA A 413 22.49 22.79 10.77
N ILE A 414 22.91 21.94 9.82
CA ILE A 414 22.77 20.48 9.93
C ILE A 414 23.57 19.95 11.13
N GLY A 415 24.79 20.45 11.32
CA GLY A 415 25.66 20.09 12.45
C GLY A 415 25.04 20.38 13.81
N ASP A 416 24.30 21.50 13.93
CA ASP A 416 23.58 21.87 15.15
C ASP A 416 22.30 21.03 15.36
N LEU A 417 21.63 20.63 14.28
CA LEU A 417 20.41 19.83 14.33
C LEU A 417 20.66 18.36 14.70
N VAL A 418 21.73 17.75 14.20
CA VAL A 418 21.98 16.31 14.37
C VAL A 418 22.02 15.88 15.85
N PRO A 419 22.72 16.56 16.77
CA PRO A 419 22.70 16.20 18.19
C PRO A 419 21.31 16.24 18.81
N ILE A 420 20.49 17.23 18.43
CA ILE A 420 19.12 17.38 18.93
C ILE A 420 18.23 16.27 18.39
N LEU A 421 18.30 16.01 17.09
CA LEU A 421 17.52 14.95 16.43
C LEU A 421 18.00 13.54 16.78
N SER A 422 19.15 13.40 17.44
CA SER A 422 19.66 12.14 17.99
C SER A 422 19.16 11.84 19.41
N ASP A 423 18.59 12.84 20.09
CA ASP A 423 18.04 12.68 21.45
C ASP A 423 16.61 12.13 21.36
N GLN A 424 16.44 10.86 21.71
CA GLN A 424 15.15 10.15 21.63
C GLN A 424 14.03 10.82 22.45
N ASP A 425 14.38 11.58 23.50
CA ASP A 425 13.41 12.21 24.40
C ASP A 425 13.07 13.65 23.95
N HIS A 426 13.80 14.19 22.96
CA HIS A 426 13.57 15.55 22.48
C HIS A 426 12.31 15.62 21.59
N PRO A 427 11.37 16.55 21.83
CA PRO A 427 10.12 16.66 21.06
C PRO A 427 10.34 16.76 19.54
N ALA A 428 11.31 17.57 19.10
CA ALA A 428 11.67 17.68 17.69
C ALA A 428 12.16 16.34 17.08
N ALA A 429 12.86 15.48 17.83
CA ALA A 429 13.33 14.19 17.34
C ALA A 429 12.18 13.20 17.16
N ILE A 430 11.24 13.16 18.12
CA ILE A 430 10.01 12.37 18.03
C ILE A 430 9.19 12.84 16.81
N ARG A 431 8.99 14.16 16.69
CA ARG A 431 8.23 14.75 15.59
C ARG A 431 8.91 14.53 14.23
N PHE A 432 10.24 14.55 14.16
CA PHE A 432 10.99 14.30 12.94
C PHE A 432 10.71 12.88 12.43
N GLN A 433 10.73 11.90 13.34
CA GLN A 433 10.40 10.51 13.02
C GLN A 433 8.95 10.33 12.56
N GLN A 434 8.00 11.11 13.08
CA GLN A 434 6.60 11.11 12.59
C GLN A 434 6.44 11.80 11.21
N THR A 435 7.41 12.65 10.81
CA THR A 435 7.32 13.48 9.60
C THR A 435 8.08 12.87 8.43
N SER A 436 9.23 12.23 8.67
CA SER A 436 10.07 11.64 7.62
C SER A 436 9.32 10.60 6.79
N GLY A 437 8.46 9.80 7.43
CA GLY A 437 7.65 8.79 6.74
C GLY A 437 6.59 9.40 5.83
N MET A 438 6.02 10.56 6.23
CA MET A 438 5.08 11.30 5.40
C MET A 438 5.76 11.87 4.15
N VAL A 439 6.95 12.45 4.33
CA VAL A 439 7.76 12.98 3.23
C VAL A 439 8.18 11.86 2.29
N MET A 440 8.56 10.70 2.82
CA MET A 440 8.88 9.50 2.02
C MET A 440 7.68 9.04 1.19
N ALA A 441 6.54 8.76 1.82
CA ALA A 441 5.35 8.24 1.12
C ALA A 441 4.88 9.20 0.02
N LYS A 442 4.73 10.49 0.34
CA LYS A 442 4.24 11.49 -0.62
C LYS A 442 5.27 11.82 -1.70
N GLY A 443 6.57 11.86 -1.37
CA GLY A 443 7.63 12.17 -2.33
C GLY A 443 7.94 11.01 -3.25
N VAL A 444 7.92 9.79 -2.74
CA VAL A 444 8.34 8.59 -3.48
C VAL A 444 7.15 7.86 -4.09
N GLU A 445 6.24 7.35 -3.26
CA GLU A 445 5.17 6.48 -3.74
C GLU A 445 4.10 7.22 -4.56
N ASP A 446 3.80 8.45 -4.14
CA ASP A 446 2.75 9.29 -4.75
C ASP A 446 3.33 10.39 -5.64
N THR A 447 4.61 10.34 -5.97
CA THR A 447 5.20 11.27 -6.95
C THR A 447 6.32 10.62 -7.77
N ALA A 448 7.43 10.20 -7.15
CA ALA A 448 8.57 9.64 -7.89
C ALA A 448 8.21 8.38 -8.69
N PHE A 449 7.35 7.50 -8.17
CA PHE A 449 6.84 6.33 -8.88
C PHE A 449 6.12 6.67 -10.19
N TYR A 450 5.36 7.76 -10.21
CA TYR A 450 4.67 8.24 -11.40
C TYR A 450 5.59 9.01 -12.35
N ARG A 451 6.82 9.31 -11.92
CA ARG A 451 7.87 9.95 -12.74
C ARG A 451 8.94 8.96 -13.22
N TYR A 452 9.03 7.76 -12.66
CA TYR A 452 10.03 6.73 -12.99
C TYR A 452 9.39 5.57 -13.75
N THR A 453 9.14 5.78 -15.04
CA THR A 453 8.16 5.01 -15.82
C THR A 453 8.76 4.01 -16.80
N ARG A 454 10.06 3.70 -16.69
CA ARG A 454 10.77 2.75 -17.58
C ARG A 454 10.17 1.34 -17.59
N LEU A 455 9.52 0.94 -16.50
CA LEU A 455 8.77 -0.31 -16.34
C LEU A 455 7.85 -0.19 -15.11
N GLY A 456 6.60 0.17 -15.33
CA GLY A 456 5.60 0.49 -14.30
C GLY A 456 5.19 -0.69 -13.40
N SER A 457 5.63 -1.91 -13.68
CA SER A 457 5.49 -3.04 -12.75
C SER A 457 6.42 -2.94 -11.54
N LEU A 458 7.48 -2.12 -11.61
CA LEU A 458 8.49 -1.99 -10.54
C LEU A 458 8.21 -0.84 -9.56
N THR A 459 7.35 0.11 -9.94
CA THR A 459 6.95 1.25 -9.11
C THR A 459 5.71 0.89 -8.31
N GLU A 460 5.94 0.18 -7.21
CA GLU A 460 4.92 -0.39 -6.33
C GLU A 460 5.25 -0.11 -4.86
N VAL A 461 4.23 -0.07 -4.00
CA VAL A 461 4.37 0.22 -2.57
C VAL A 461 5.39 -0.73 -1.93
N GLY A 462 6.37 -0.16 -1.21
CA GLY A 462 7.49 -0.88 -0.60
C GLY A 462 8.49 -1.52 -1.55
N ALA A 463 8.55 -1.06 -2.80
CA ALA A 463 9.51 -1.50 -3.80
C ALA A 463 10.49 -0.38 -4.17
N ASP A 464 11.80 -0.68 -4.25
CA ASP A 464 12.79 0.22 -4.86
C ASP A 464 12.90 -0.04 -6.39
N PRO A 465 12.30 0.79 -7.25
CA PRO A 465 12.30 0.55 -8.70
C PRO A 465 13.70 0.63 -9.33
N SER A 466 14.72 1.10 -8.61
CA SER A 466 16.11 1.07 -9.05
C SER A 466 16.70 -0.34 -9.05
N GLU A 467 16.23 -1.22 -8.16
CA GLU A 467 16.48 -2.66 -8.19
C GLU A 467 15.59 -3.32 -9.26
N PHE A 468 16.08 -3.26 -10.50
CA PHE A 468 15.33 -3.67 -11.69
C PHE A 468 14.88 -5.15 -11.70
N SER A 469 15.70 -6.05 -11.15
CA SER A 469 15.42 -7.49 -11.10
C SER A 469 16.34 -8.17 -10.09
N ILE A 470 15.94 -9.33 -9.56
CA ILE A 470 16.83 -10.19 -8.75
C ILE A 470 16.98 -11.57 -9.39
N GLY A 471 18.18 -12.14 -9.27
CA GLY A 471 18.42 -13.52 -9.68
C GLY A 471 17.81 -14.53 -8.70
N THR A 472 17.62 -15.77 -9.14
CA THR A 472 17.03 -16.83 -8.29
C THR A 472 17.83 -17.11 -7.02
N THR A 473 19.16 -17.05 -7.08
CA THR A 473 20.03 -17.17 -5.90
C THR A 473 19.70 -16.13 -4.83
N GLU A 474 19.53 -14.87 -5.23
CA GLU A 474 19.23 -13.78 -4.30
C GLU A 474 17.80 -13.89 -3.77
N PHE A 475 16.84 -14.19 -4.64
CA PHE A 475 15.46 -14.48 -4.23
C PHE A 475 15.42 -15.55 -3.13
N HIS A 476 16.12 -16.67 -3.33
CA HIS A 476 16.22 -17.76 -2.36
C HIS A 476 16.88 -17.34 -1.04
N ARG A 477 17.93 -16.50 -1.09
CA ARG A 477 18.57 -15.96 0.12
C ARG A 477 17.58 -15.12 0.93
N ARG A 478 16.82 -14.24 0.28
CA ARG A 478 15.80 -13.40 0.93
C ARG A 478 14.66 -14.25 1.53
N GLN A 479 14.24 -15.32 0.87
CA GLN A 479 13.25 -16.25 1.43
C GLN A 479 13.80 -16.99 2.67
N GLN A 480 15.08 -17.37 2.68
CA GLN A 480 15.72 -17.97 3.86
C GLN A 480 15.79 -16.98 5.02
N LEU A 481 16.07 -15.70 4.75
CA LEU A 481 16.06 -14.65 5.76
C LEU A 481 14.65 -14.45 6.34
N ARG A 482 13.61 -14.36 5.50
CA ARG A 482 12.21 -14.28 5.93
C ARG A 482 11.82 -15.46 6.83
N GLN A 483 12.21 -16.68 6.45
CA GLN A 483 11.97 -17.89 7.25
C GLN A 483 12.66 -17.85 8.63
N ALA A 484 13.80 -17.15 8.74
CA ALA A 484 14.61 -17.10 9.96
C ALA A 484 14.22 -15.93 10.88
N ALA A 485 13.89 -14.76 10.34
CA ALA A 485 13.62 -13.55 11.09
C ALA A 485 12.13 -13.41 11.46
N PHE A 486 11.25 -13.32 10.45
CA PHE A 486 9.81 -13.10 10.64
C PHE A 486 8.98 -14.16 9.89
N PRO A 487 9.01 -15.44 10.31
CA PRO A 487 8.33 -16.53 9.60
C PRO A 487 6.80 -16.44 9.64
N ALA A 488 6.25 -15.57 10.49
CA ALA A 488 4.84 -15.30 10.65
C ALA A 488 4.40 -13.97 10.02
N SER A 489 5.31 -13.22 9.36
CA SER A 489 4.95 -12.02 8.59
C SER A 489 4.03 -12.38 7.44
N LEU A 490 3.17 -11.45 7.00
CA LEU A 490 2.42 -11.69 5.78
C LEU A 490 3.36 -11.69 4.56
N THR A 491 2.93 -12.38 3.52
CA THR A 491 3.37 -12.15 2.15
C THR A 491 2.16 -11.73 1.33
N THR A 492 2.27 -10.71 0.48
CA THR A 492 1.16 -10.26 -0.37
C THR A 492 1.61 -10.05 -1.81
N LEU A 493 0.64 -9.93 -2.72
CA LEU A 493 0.83 -9.56 -4.13
C LEU A 493 -0.10 -8.45 -4.58
N SER A 494 -1.23 -8.23 -3.90
CA SER A 494 -2.15 -7.14 -4.15
C SER A 494 -2.78 -6.73 -2.84
N THR A 495 -3.02 -5.44 -2.66
CA THR A 495 -3.71 -4.89 -1.50
C THR A 495 -4.70 -3.82 -1.97
N HIS A 496 -5.38 -3.18 -1.02
CA HIS A 496 -6.22 -2.02 -1.30
C HIS A 496 -5.41 -0.75 -1.61
N ASP A 497 -4.07 -0.79 -1.50
CA ASP A 497 -3.18 0.36 -1.72
C ASP A 497 -2.08 0.10 -2.77
N THR A 498 -1.89 -1.14 -3.23
CA THR A 498 -0.98 -1.40 -4.36
C THR A 498 -1.38 -0.55 -5.57
N LYS A 499 -0.40 0.08 -6.21
CA LYS A 499 -0.57 0.98 -7.35
C LYS A 499 -1.14 0.22 -8.56
N ARG A 500 -0.86 -1.07 -8.71
CA ARG A 500 -1.37 -1.94 -9.78
C ARG A 500 -1.64 -3.35 -9.24
N GLY A 501 -2.69 -4.01 -9.73
CA GLY A 501 -2.99 -5.41 -9.40
C GLY A 501 -1.90 -6.36 -9.87
N GLU A 502 -1.76 -7.50 -9.19
CA GLU A 502 -0.69 -8.48 -9.42
C GLU A 502 -0.63 -8.99 -10.86
N ASP A 503 -1.76 -9.10 -11.55
CA ASP A 503 -1.77 -9.59 -12.94
C ASP A 503 -1.53 -8.48 -13.97
N VAL A 504 -1.80 -7.22 -13.59
CA VAL A 504 -1.33 -6.05 -14.35
C VAL A 504 0.19 -6.02 -14.34
N ARG A 505 0.80 -6.18 -13.15
CA ARG A 505 2.26 -6.18 -13.00
C ARG A 505 2.89 -7.37 -13.70
N ALA A 506 2.34 -8.59 -13.52
CA ALA A 506 2.84 -9.80 -14.16
C ALA A 506 2.89 -9.70 -15.70
N ARG A 507 1.90 -9.03 -16.31
CA ARG A 507 1.87 -8.77 -17.75
C ARG A 507 2.83 -7.66 -18.18
N ILE A 508 2.88 -6.54 -17.45
CA ILE A 508 3.82 -5.45 -17.75
C ILE A 508 5.28 -5.94 -17.66
N SER A 509 5.61 -6.81 -16.70
CA SER A 509 6.96 -7.35 -16.56
C SER A 509 7.45 -8.13 -17.80
N VAL A 510 6.55 -8.64 -18.66
CA VAL A 510 6.92 -9.29 -19.92
C VAL A 510 7.57 -8.33 -20.90
N LEU A 511 7.28 -7.02 -20.83
CA LEU A 511 7.90 -6.02 -21.70
C LEU A 511 9.44 -5.98 -21.56
N ALA A 512 9.97 -6.39 -20.40
CA ALA A 512 11.42 -6.56 -20.20
C ALA A 512 12.03 -7.72 -21.02
N GLU A 513 11.24 -8.69 -21.46
CA GLU A 513 11.69 -9.78 -22.36
C GLU A 513 11.66 -9.38 -23.83
N MET A 514 10.94 -8.30 -24.18
CA MET A 514 10.73 -7.84 -25.56
C MET A 514 10.89 -6.31 -25.72
N PRO A 515 11.95 -5.69 -25.17
CA PRO A 515 12.03 -4.23 -25.07
C PRO A 515 12.04 -3.52 -26.43
N GLY A 516 12.63 -4.12 -27.47
CA GLY A 516 12.64 -3.53 -28.82
C GLY A 516 11.28 -3.57 -29.52
N ALA A 517 10.48 -4.62 -29.28
CA ALA A 517 9.12 -4.70 -29.80
C ALA A 517 8.20 -3.73 -29.05
N TRP A 518 8.38 -3.59 -27.73
CA TRP A 518 7.70 -2.58 -26.92
C TRP A 518 8.04 -1.15 -27.39
N GLU A 519 9.32 -0.85 -27.58
CA GLU A 519 9.78 0.44 -28.11
C GLU A 519 9.10 0.79 -29.44
N SER A 520 9.10 -0.16 -30.40
CA SER A 520 8.48 0.07 -31.70
C SER A 520 6.96 0.26 -31.63
N ALA A 521 6.28 -0.45 -30.72
CA ALA A 521 4.84 -0.28 -30.52
C ALA A 521 4.54 1.07 -29.86
N LEU A 522 5.29 1.44 -28.83
CA LEU A 522 5.15 2.71 -28.14
C LEU A 522 5.37 3.91 -29.07
N ASP A 523 6.38 3.87 -29.95
CA ASP A 523 6.59 4.95 -30.92
C ASP A 523 5.38 5.12 -31.86
N ARG A 524 4.79 4.02 -32.34
CA ARG A 524 3.57 4.06 -33.17
C ARG A 524 2.36 4.58 -32.41
N LEU A 525 2.20 4.18 -31.14
CA LEU A 525 1.12 4.66 -30.27
C LEU A 525 1.25 6.17 -30.00
N ARG A 526 2.47 6.65 -29.75
CA ARG A 526 2.75 8.07 -29.52
C ARG A 526 2.55 8.92 -30.78
N ASP A 527 2.89 8.39 -31.95
CA ASP A 527 2.61 9.06 -33.22
C ASP A 527 1.09 9.18 -33.49
N ALA A 528 0.31 8.18 -33.08
CA ALA A 528 -1.14 8.16 -33.26
C ALA A 528 -1.88 9.03 -32.24
N ALA A 529 -1.44 9.03 -30.97
CA ALA A 529 -2.08 9.74 -29.87
C ALA A 529 -1.04 10.47 -28.99
N PRO A 530 -0.51 11.61 -29.45
CA PRO A 530 0.52 12.35 -28.73
C PRO A 530 -0.07 13.15 -27.55
N LEU A 531 0.54 13.03 -26.37
CA LEU A 531 0.20 13.77 -25.16
C LEU A 531 1.17 14.94 -24.93
N GLY A 532 2.45 14.74 -25.28
CA GLY A 532 3.54 15.69 -25.08
C GLY A 532 4.33 15.47 -23.78
N ASP A 533 4.12 14.33 -23.12
CA ASP A 533 4.85 13.89 -21.91
C ASP A 533 5.24 12.42 -22.12
N GLY A 534 6.43 12.18 -22.68
CA GLY A 534 6.89 10.84 -23.10
C GLY A 534 6.89 9.80 -21.97
N PRO A 535 7.47 10.10 -20.79
CA PRO A 535 7.43 9.18 -19.65
C PRO A 535 6.01 8.83 -19.20
N LEU A 536 5.10 9.81 -19.16
CA LEU A 536 3.71 9.55 -18.79
C LEU A 536 2.98 8.75 -19.88
N GLU A 537 3.22 9.03 -21.17
CA GLU A 537 2.70 8.21 -22.28
C GLU A 537 3.08 6.74 -22.11
N ALA A 538 4.34 6.43 -21.79
CA ALA A 538 4.78 5.07 -21.52
C ALA A 538 3.99 4.44 -20.37
N LEU A 539 3.84 5.16 -19.24
CA LEU A 539 3.11 4.67 -18.08
C LEU A 539 1.63 4.37 -18.37
N LEU A 540 0.98 5.24 -19.15
CA LEU A 540 -0.43 5.08 -19.52
C LEU A 540 -0.61 3.88 -20.46
N TRP A 541 0.24 3.74 -21.48
CA TRP A 541 0.17 2.61 -22.40
C TRP A 541 0.50 1.28 -21.73
N GLU A 542 1.48 1.23 -20.82
CA GLU A 542 1.74 0.05 -19.99
C GLU A 542 0.54 -0.32 -19.12
N ALA A 543 -0.15 0.66 -18.51
CA ALA A 543 -1.33 0.41 -17.71
C ALA A 543 -2.51 -0.11 -18.56
N ILE A 544 -2.71 0.43 -19.77
CA ILE A 544 -3.71 -0.05 -20.73
C ILE A 544 -3.42 -1.50 -21.10
N VAL A 545 -2.20 -1.81 -21.55
CA VAL A 545 -1.78 -3.17 -21.93
C VAL A 545 -1.88 -4.13 -20.74
N GLY A 546 -1.42 -3.70 -19.56
CA GLY A 546 -1.41 -4.50 -18.33
C GLY A 546 -2.81 -4.86 -17.83
N SER A 547 -3.74 -3.91 -17.87
CA SER A 547 -5.11 -4.09 -17.34
C SER A 547 -6.12 -4.59 -18.37
N TRP A 548 -5.75 -4.71 -19.65
CA TRP A 548 -6.69 -5.07 -20.72
C TRP A 548 -7.32 -6.47 -20.54
N PRO A 549 -8.62 -6.64 -20.80
CA PRO A 549 -9.60 -5.59 -21.10
C PRO A 549 -9.94 -4.76 -19.85
N ALA A 550 -9.96 -3.44 -20.01
CA ALA A 550 -10.43 -2.49 -19.01
C ALA A 550 -11.51 -1.57 -19.63
N SER A 551 -12.40 -1.03 -18.79
CA SER A 551 -13.40 -0.08 -19.29
C SER A 551 -12.77 1.28 -19.53
N ARG A 552 -13.34 2.05 -20.45
CA ARG A 552 -12.88 3.40 -20.78
C ARG A 552 -12.85 4.31 -19.54
N GLU A 553 -13.90 4.23 -18.72
CA GLU A 553 -14.07 5.03 -17.50
C GLU A 553 -12.94 4.76 -16.49
N ARG A 554 -12.59 3.48 -16.31
CA ARG A 554 -11.48 3.07 -15.42
C ARG A 554 -10.15 3.64 -15.89
N LEU A 555 -9.89 3.61 -17.20
CA LEU A 555 -8.65 4.10 -17.77
C LEU A 555 -8.53 5.63 -17.72
N HIS A 556 -9.62 6.38 -17.92
CA HIS A 556 -9.61 7.83 -17.70
C HIS A 556 -9.34 8.18 -16.23
N ALA A 557 -10.03 7.54 -15.29
CA ALA A 557 -9.83 7.80 -13.87
C ALA A 557 -8.38 7.51 -13.44
N TYR A 558 -7.81 6.40 -13.93
CA TYR A 558 -6.39 6.11 -13.72
C TYR A 558 -5.48 7.16 -14.33
N ALA A 559 -5.73 7.57 -15.59
CA ALA A 559 -4.88 8.52 -16.29
C ALA A 559 -4.83 9.88 -15.57
N GLU A 560 -6.00 10.41 -15.16
CA GLU A 560 -6.09 11.63 -14.36
C GLU A 560 -5.28 11.53 -13.06
N LYS A 561 -5.51 10.45 -12.30
CA LYS A 561 -4.81 10.24 -11.03
C LYS A 561 -3.31 10.13 -11.25
N ALA A 562 -2.85 9.28 -12.18
CA ALA A 562 -1.44 9.10 -12.47
C ALA A 562 -0.74 10.40 -12.92
N ALA A 563 -1.41 11.21 -13.75
CA ALA A 563 -0.86 12.48 -14.22
C ALA A 563 -0.79 13.54 -13.11
N ARG A 564 -1.79 13.60 -12.23
CA ARG A 564 -1.83 14.54 -11.09
C ARG A 564 -0.88 14.14 -9.96
N GLU A 565 -0.71 12.85 -9.66
CA GLU A 565 0.33 12.34 -8.76
C GLU A 565 1.74 12.61 -9.33
N ALA A 566 1.94 12.45 -10.64
CA ALA A 566 3.20 12.82 -11.27
C ALA A 566 3.51 14.31 -11.11
N GLY A 567 2.52 15.20 -11.19
CA GLY A 567 2.71 16.63 -10.92
C GLY A 567 3.58 17.40 -11.94
N ASN A 568 3.99 16.78 -13.05
CA ASN A 568 4.83 17.42 -14.07
C ASN A 568 4.02 18.25 -15.07
N SER A 569 2.93 17.66 -15.56
CA SER A 569 2.16 18.19 -16.68
C SER A 569 0.80 18.74 -16.26
N THR A 570 0.23 18.21 -15.18
CA THR A 570 -0.96 18.68 -14.44
C THR A 570 -0.76 18.37 -12.95
N ALA A 571 -1.54 18.95 -12.05
CA ALA A 571 -1.43 18.73 -10.61
C ALA A 571 -2.81 18.80 -9.95
N TRP A 572 -2.93 18.26 -8.72
CA TRP A 572 -4.19 18.26 -7.97
C TRP A 572 -4.69 19.67 -7.60
N ASP A 573 -3.78 20.58 -7.30
CA ASP A 573 -4.06 21.94 -6.81
C ASP A 573 -4.21 22.98 -7.94
N ALA A 574 -3.67 22.66 -9.13
CA ALA A 574 -3.74 23.47 -10.33
C ALA A 574 -3.87 22.60 -11.61
N PRO A 575 -5.04 21.98 -11.85
CA PRO A 575 -5.27 21.17 -13.05
C PRO A 575 -5.06 21.95 -14.36
N ARG A 576 -4.43 21.32 -15.34
CA ARG A 576 -4.24 21.89 -16.69
C ARG A 576 -5.21 21.25 -17.68
N GLU A 577 -6.42 21.82 -17.77
CA GLU A 577 -7.53 21.28 -18.58
C GLU A 577 -7.14 20.89 -20.01
N ALA A 578 -6.36 21.72 -20.71
CA ALA A 578 -5.94 21.44 -22.08
C ALA A 578 -4.98 20.23 -22.20
N PHE A 579 -4.19 19.96 -21.16
CA PHE A 579 -3.35 18.75 -21.08
C PHE A 579 -4.21 17.54 -20.75
N GLU A 580 -5.09 17.66 -19.75
CA GLU A 580 -5.97 16.57 -19.34
C GLU A 580 -6.90 16.14 -20.49
N GLN A 581 -7.40 17.08 -21.30
CA GLN A 581 -8.17 16.73 -22.50
C GLN A 581 -7.38 15.87 -23.49
N ARG A 582 -6.10 16.20 -23.78
CA ARG A 582 -5.28 15.35 -24.66
C ARG A 582 -5.00 13.97 -24.07
N MET A 583 -4.89 13.88 -22.75
CA MET A 583 -4.77 12.61 -22.04
C MET A 583 -6.05 11.80 -22.13
N HIS A 584 -7.22 12.43 -22.05
CA HIS A 584 -8.50 11.77 -22.34
C HIS A 584 -8.56 11.29 -23.79
N ASP A 585 -8.19 12.13 -24.75
CA ASP A 585 -8.17 11.75 -26.17
C ASP A 585 -7.23 10.55 -26.42
N LEU A 586 -6.10 10.47 -25.71
CA LEU A 586 -5.19 9.31 -25.74
C LEU A 586 -5.89 8.03 -25.26
N VAL A 587 -6.58 8.08 -24.11
CA VAL A 587 -7.35 6.93 -23.61
C VAL A 587 -8.46 6.55 -24.59
N ASP A 588 -9.17 7.53 -25.14
CA ASP A 588 -10.25 7.31 -26.10
C ASP A 588 -9.77 6.63 -27.38
N SER A 589 -8.56 6.97 -27.84
CA SER A 589 -7.96 6.37 -29.03
C SER A 589 -7.78 4.85 -28.91
N ALA A 590 -7.59 4.32 -27.69
CA ALA A 590 -7.48 2.87 -27.44
C ALA A 590 -8.76 2.09 -27.78
N PHE A 591 -9.89 2.79 -27.90
CA PHE A 591 -11.20 2.21 -28.20
C PHE A 591 -11.75 2.68 -29.56
N ASP A 592 -11.47 3.92 -29.95
CA ASP A 592 -12.12 4.57 -31.08
C ASP A 592 -11.27 4.59 -32.36
N ASP A 593 -9.94 4.44 -32.24
CA ASP A 593 -9.04 4.39 -33.40
C ASP A 593 -8.64 2.93 -33.70
N PRO A 594 -9.08 2.36 -34.85
CA PRO A 594 -8.72 1.00 -35.25
C PRO A 594 -7.21 0.79 -35.43
N ALA A 595 -6.44 1.83 -35.79
CA ALA A 595 -5.00 1.72 -35.93
C ALA A 595 -4.30 1.59 -34.56
N VAL A 596 -4.76 2.35 -33.56
CA VAL A 596 -4.29 2.24 -32.17
C VAL A 596 -4.69 0.88 -31.60
N THR A 597 -5.95 0.47 -31.78
CA THR A 597 -6.46 -0.83 -31.33
C THR A 597 -5.60 -1.97 -31.90
N ALA A 598 -5.27 -1.93 -33.20
CA ALA A 598 -4.43 -2.94 -33.83
C ALA A 598 -3.01 -3.02 -33.25
N ILE A 599 -2.44 -1.88 -32.81
CA ILE A 599 -1.13 -1.87 -32.14
C ILE A 599 -1.24 -2.49 -30.74
N ILE A 600 -2.29 -2.15 -29.99
CA ILE A 600 -2.54 -2.74 -28.67
C ILE A 600 -2.71 -4.26 -28.79
N ASP A 601 -3.50 -4.73 -29.76
CA ASP A 601 -3.70 -6.16 -30.03
C ASP A 601 -2.38 -6.87 -30.36
N GLU A 602 -1.51 -6.26 -31.18
CA GLU A 602 -0.18 -6.80 -31.51
C GLU A 602 0.71 -6.98 -30.27
N VAL A 603 0.65 -6.05 -29.31
CA VAL A 603 1.36 -6.17 -28.04
C VAL A 603 0.72 -7.24 -27.17
N LEU A 604 -0.61 -7.23 -27.04
CA LEU A 604 -1.36 -8.21 -26.24
C LEU A 604 -1.14 -9.65 -26.71
N ASP A 605 -1.06 -9.89 -28.02
CA ASP A 605 -0.77 -11.22 -28.59
C ASP A 605 0.59 -11.77 -28.12
N GLN A 606 1.55 -10.89 -27.81
CA GLN A 606 2.87 -11.28 -27.32
C GLN A 606 2.90 -11.44 -25.80
N VAL A 607 2.20 -10.57 -25.05
CA VAL A 607 2.31 -10.52 -23.59
C VAL A 607 1.25 -11.31 -22.84
N ARG A 608 0.10 -11.67 -23.45
CA ARG A 608 -1.04 -12.26 -22.72
C ARG A 608 -0.71 -13.60 -22.06
N VAL A 609 -0.22 -14.55 -22.83
CA VAL A 609 0.10 -15.91 -22.33
C VAL A 609 1.30 -15.88 -21.38
N ALA A 610 2.31 -15.08 -21.70
CA ALA A 610 3.47 -14.84 -20.84
C ALA A 610 3.06 -14.18 -19.50
N GLY A 611 2.13 -13.22 -19.54
CA GLY A 611 1.57 -12.57 -18.36
C GLY A 611 0.82 -13.55 -17.47
N TRP A 612 -0.06 -14.39 -18.04
CA TRP A 612 -0.73 -15.44 -17.27
C TRP A 612 0.25 -16.45 -16.66
N CYS A 613 1.32 -16.78 -17.37
CA CYS A 613 2.39 -17.63 -16.85
C CYS A 613 3.06 -16.98 -15.63
N ASN A 614 3.45 -15.71 -15.73
CA ASN A 614 4.02 -14.95 -14.61
C ASN A 614 3.03 -14.86 -13.44
N SER A 615 1.74 -14.64 -13.69
CA SER A 615 0.68 -14.61 -12.67
C SER A 615 0.56 -15.91 -11.89
N LEU A 616 0.53 -17.06 -12.59
CA LEU A 616 0.46 -18.37 -11.95
C LEU A 616 1.74 -18.65 -11.14
N SER A 617 2.90 -18.27 -11.68
CA SER A 617 4.19 -18.38 -10.99
C SER A 617 4.25 -17.53 -9.73
N ALA A 618 3.91 -16.24 -9.82
CA ALA A 618 3.88 -15.32 -8.68
C ALA A 618 2.96 -15.85 -7.58
N LYS A 619 1.72 -16.22 -7.93
CA LYS A 619 0.74 -16.73 -6.97
C LYS A 619 1.22 -18.03 -6.31
N LEU A 620 1.72 -19.01 -7.06
CA LEU A 620 2.20 -20.25 -6.46
C LEU A 620 3.42 -20.01 -5.55
N ILE A 621 4.36 -19.18 -6.00
CA ILE A 621 5.54 -18.81 -5.22
C ILE A 621 5.10 -18.17 -3.90
N GLN A 622 4.25 -17.15 -3.93
CA GLN A 622 3.81 -16.44 -2.72
C GLN A 622 3.05 -17.35 -1.75
N LEU A 623 2.11 -18.15 -2.24
CA LEU A 623 1.30 -19.06 -1.41
C LEU A 623 2.12 -20.15 -0.70
N THR A 624 3.30 -20.49 -1.25
CA THR A 624 4.13 -21.59 -0.78
C THR A 624 5.48 -21.14 -0.21
N ALA A 625 5.82 -19.85 -0.28
CA ALA A 625 7.02 -19.27 0.34
C ALA A 625 6.89 -19.14 1.87
N PRO A 626 7.99 -18.90 2.60
CA PRO A 626 7.96 -18.57 4.03
C PRO A 626 7.11 -17.33 4.31
N GLY A 627 6.47 -17.29 5.49
CA GLY A 627 5.46 -16.28 5.83
C GLY A 627 4.03 -16.82 5.78
N VAL A 628 3.07 -15.94 6.02
CA VAL A 628 1.62 -16.19 5.93
C VAL A 628 1.09 -15.53 4.66
N PRO A 629 0.69 -16.29 3.63
CA PRO A 629 0.18 -15.70 2.42
C PRO A 629 -1.18 -15.04 2.63
N ASP A 630 -1.26 -13.77 2.25
CA ASP A 630 -2.50 -13.02 2.10
C ASP A 630 -3.05 -13.15 0.69
N VAL A 631 -4.38 -13.19 0.58
CA VAL A 631 -5.13 -13.19 -0.66
C VAL A 631 -6.10 -12.03 -0.63
N TYR A 632 -5.88 -11.03 -1.48
CA TYR A 632 -6.81 -9.92 -1.64
C TYR A 632 -8.07 -10.39 -2.34
N GLN A 633 -9.23 -9.88 -1.90
CA GLN A 633 -10.53 -10.33 -2.39
C GLN A 633 -10.59 -10.38 -3.92
N GLY A 634 -10.81 -11.57 -4.47
CA GLY A 634 -10.99 -11.78 -5.89
C GLY A 634 -9.71 -12.12 -6.66
N SER A 635 -8.53 -11.98 -6.05
CA SER A 635 -7.22 -12.23 -6.68
C SER A 635 -6.86 -13.71 -6.86
N GLU A 636 -7.74 -14.62 -6.44
CA GLU A 636 -7.73 -16.02 -6.84
C GLU A 636 -8.10 -16.21 -8.33
N LEU A 637 -8.73 -15.21 -8.96
CA LEU A 637 -8.83 -15.06 -10.42
C LEU A 637 -7.89 -13.95 -10.91
N TRP A 638 -8.06 -13.51 -12.17
CA TRP A 638 -7.25 -12.41 -12.71
C TRP A 638 -7.59 -11.06 -12.03
N GLU A 639 -6.64 -10.51 -11.29
CA GLU A 639 -6.66 -9.23 -10.60
C GLU A 639 -6.04 -8.15 -11.47
N THR A 640 -6.87 -7.56 -12.34
CA THR A 640 -6.48 -6.56 -13.34
C THR A 640 -6.85 -5.13 -12.95
N SER A 641 -6.91 -4.85 -11.64
CA SER A 641 -7.19 -3.50 -11.14
C SER A 641 -5.97 -2.58 -11.25
N LEU A 642 -6.25 -1.29 -11.35
CA LEU A 642 -5.29 -0.20 -11.21
C LEU A 642 -5.37 0.39 -9.79
N VAL A 643 -4.73 1.52 -9.54
CA VAL A 643 -4.68 2.17 -8.23
C VAL A 643 -6.08 2.51 -7.69
N ASP A 644 -6.23 2.56 -6.36
CA ASP A 644 -7.41 3.03 -5.65
C ASP A 644 -8.06 4.26 -6.34
N PRO A 645 -9.39 4.26 -6.58
CA PRO A 645 -10.40 3.29 -6.13
C PRO A 645 -10.61 2.07 -7.03
N ASP A 646 -9.84 1.87 -8.10
CA ASP A 646 -10.09 0.78 -9.06
C ASP A 646 -9.85 -0.61 -8.45
N ASN A 647 -8.89 -0.75 -7.53
CA ASN A 647 -8.63 -1.97 -6.75
C ASN A 647 -9.65 -2.22 -5.64
N ARG A 648 -10.69 -1.38 -5.50
CA ARG A 648 -11.77 -1.54 -4.52
C ARG A 648 -13.10 -1.88 -5.19
N ARG A 649 -13.11 -2.32 -6.46
CA ARG A 649 -14.35 -2.75 -7.14
C ARG A 649 -15.03 -3.94 -6.43
N PRO A 650 -16.35 -4.12 -6.61
CA PRO A 650 -17.07 -5.29 -6.10
C PRO A 650 -16.52 -6.61 -6.68
N VAL A 651 -16.63 -7.68 -5.91
CA VAL A 651 -16.15 -9.02 -6.29
C VAL A 651 -17.35 -9.94 -6.49
N ASP A 652 -17.39 -10.63 -7.64
CA ASP A 652 -18.41 -11.64 -7.94
C ASP A 652 -18.04 -12.99 -7.33
N PHE A 653 -18.54 -13.26 -6.13
CA PHE A 653 -18.32 -14.52 -5.41
C PHE A 653 -19.11 -15.70 -5.98
N ASP A 654 -20.18 -15.46 -6.75
CA ASP A 654 -20.99 -16.55 -7.31
C ASP A 654 -20.28 -17.19 -8.51
N GLU A 655 -19.63 -16.39 -9.36
CA GLU A 655 -18.73 -16.87 -10.41
C GLU A 655 -17.60 -17.74 -9.82
N ARG A 656 -17.00 -17.27 -8.73
CA ARG A 656 -15.90 -17.96 -8.05
C ARG A 656 -16.34 -19.29 -7.44
N ARG A 657 -17.53 -19.33 -6.83
CA ARG A 657 -18.13 -20.59 -6.33
C ARG A 657 -18.36 -21.58 -7.47
N LEU A 658 -18.85 -21.11 -8.63
CA LEU A 658 -19.08 -21.97 -9.80
C LEU A 658 -17.77 -22.61 -10.28
N TYR A 659 -16.71 -21.83 -10.45
CA TYR A 659 -15.41 -22.34 -10.89
C TYR A 659 -14.76 -23.25 -9.84
N LEU A 660 -14.83 -22.90 -8.56
CA LEU A 660 -14.29 -23.72 -7.48
C LEU A 660 -14.99 -25.07 -7.39
N ALA A 661 -16.32 -25.10 -7.51
CA ALA A 661 -17.10 -26.34 -7.53
C ALA A 661 -16.70 -27.25 -8.72
N ALA A 662 -16.45 -26.68 -9.90
CA ALA A 662 -15.97 -27.44 -11.04
C ALA A 662 -14.56 -28.02 -10.80
N ILE A 663 -13.65 -27.23 -10.23
CA ILE A 663 -12.30 -27.67 -9.83
C ILE A 663 -12.37 -28.82 -8.82
N ASP A 664 -13.29 -28.75 -7.86
CA ASP A 664 -13.50 -29.79 -6.85
C ASP A 664 -14.12 -31.06 -7.42
N ALA A 665 -14.91 -30.93 -8.48
CA ALA A 665 -15.39 -32.05 -9.28
C ALA A 665 -14.31 -32.66 -10.20
N GLY A 666 -13.07 -32.16 -10.16
CA GLY A 666 -11.93 -32.69 -10.94
C GLY A 666 -11.68 -31.99 -12.27
N ALA A 667 -12.35 -30.86 -12.54
CA ALA A 667 -11.98 -30.03 -13.67
C ALA A 667 -10.55 -29.51 -13.49
N HIS A 668 -9.81 -29.43 -14.58
CA HIS A 668 -8.61 -28.60 -14.59
C HIS A 668 -8.74 -27.58 -15.72
N PRO A 669 -9.09 -26.33 -15.38
CA PRO A 669 -9.37 -25.29 -16.37
C PRO A 669 -8.16 -25.03 -17.28
N PRO A 670 -8.38 -24.67 -18.56
CA PRO A 670 -7.31 -24.12 -19.39
C PRO A 670 -6.81 -22.79 -18.81
N ILE A 671 -5.66 -22.32 -19.29
CA ILE A 671 -5.18 -20.96 -19.02
C ILE A 671 -5.82 -20.06 -20.07
N ASP A 672 -6.85 -19.33 -19.67
CA ASP A 672 -7.62 -18.43 -20.52
C ASP A 672 -8.13 -17.24 -19.71
N GLU A 673 -8.96 -16.42 -20.33
CA GLU A 673 -9.54 -15.20 -19.78
C GLU A 673 -10.40 -15.42 -18.52
N SER A 674 -10.87 -16.65 -18.24
CA SER A 674 -11.67 -16.93 -17.04
C SER A 674 -10.88 -16.82 -15.74
N GLY A 675 -9.56 -17.00 -15.80
CA GLY A 675 -8.70 -17.05 -14.60
C GLY A 675 -8.89 -18.30 -13.74
N ALA A 676 -9.72 -19.25 -14.15
CA ALA A 676 -10.01 -20.44 -13.36
C ALA A 676 -8.76 -21.34 -13.12
N ALA A 677 -7.75 -21.26 -13.99
CA ALA A 677 -6.45 -21.90 -13.73
C ALA A 677 -5.72 -21.32 -12.50
N LYS A 678 -5.83 -20.00 -12.28
CA LYS A 678 -5.27 -19.34 -11.09
C LYS A 678 -6.06 -19.70 -9.84
N LEU A 679 -7.38 -19.87 -9.96
CA LEU A 679 -8.22 -20.35 -8.86
C LEU A 679 -7.84 -21.78 -8.45
N LEU A 680 -7.53 -22.65 -9.42
CA LEU A 680 -7.01 -24.00 -9.14
C LEU A 680 -5.70 -23.93 -8.35
N VAL A 681 -4.73 -23.13 -8.81
CA VAL A 681 -3.44 -22.94 -8.11
C VAL A 681 -3.67 -22.45 -6.69
N THR A 682 -4.49 -21.41 -6.54
CA THR A 682 -4.79 -20.79 -5.26
C THR A 682 -5.44 -21.78 -4.31
N ALA A 683 -6.50 -22.47 -4.76
CA ALA A 683 -7.24 -23.41 -3.93
C ALA A 683 -6.38 -24.59 -3.48
N ARG A 684 -5.60 -25.19 -4.39
CA ARG A 684 -4.76 -26.36 -4.06
C ARG A 684 -3.61 -26.00 -3.13
N ALA A 685 -2.96 -24.84 -3.34
CA ALA A 685 -1.87 -24.39 -2.47
C ALA A 685 -2.36 -24.02 -1.06
N LEU A 686 -3.46 -23.25 -0.95
CA LEU A 686 -4.03 -22.87 0.33
C LEU A 686 -4.51 -24.09 1.14
N ARG A 687 -5.27 -25.00 0.52
CA ARG A 687 -5.73 -26.24 1.18
C ARG A 687 -4.57 -27.11 1.63
N LEU A 688 -3.54 -27.29 0.81
CA LEU A 688 -2.36 -28.07 1.21
C LEU A 688 -1.69 -27.46 2.45
N ARG A 689 -1.58 -26.13 2.49
CA ARG A 689 -0.94 -25.40 3.59
C ARG A 689 -1.77 -25.41 4.87
N ARG A 690 -3.09 -25.35 4.75
CA ARG A 690 -4.04 -25.45 5.88
C ARG A 690 -4.12 -26.88 6.43
N ASP A 691 -4.27 -27.87 5.55
CA ASP A 691 -4.62 -29.24 5.91
C ASP A 691 -3.40 -30.12 6.21
N GLN A 692 -2.22 -29.79 5.68
CA GLN A 692 -0.95 -30.50 5.91
C GLN A 692 0.20 -29.54 6.29
N PRO A 693 0.05 -28.72 7.35
CA PRO A 693 1.05 -27.72 7.74
C PRO A 693 2.39 -28.36 8.15
N GLU A 694 2.40 -29.63 8.56
CA GLU A 694 3.60 -30.38 8.91
C GLU A 694 4.54 -30.65 7.72
N LEU A 695 4.10 -30.38 6.48
CA LEU A 695 4.97 -30.47 5.30
C LEU A 695 5.75 -29.17 5.01
N PHE A 696 5.41 -28.07 5.68
CA PHE A 696 6.03 -26.75 5.55
C PHE A 696 6.96 -26.45 6.74
N THR A 697 8.10 -27.13 6.79
CA THR A 697 9.04 -27.12 7.92
C THR A 697 10.39 -26.45 7.65
N ARG A 698 10.72 -26.18 6.38
CA ARG A 698 12.00 -25.56 5.99
C ARG A 698 11.85 -24.68 4.75
N TYR A 699 12.97 -24.14 4.28
CA TYR A 699 13.10 -23.59 2.93
C TYR A 699 14.43 -24.03 2.32
N ALA A 700 14.40 -24.82 1.26
CA ALA A 700 15.58 -25.33 0.57
C ALA A 700 15.48 -25.05 -0.95
N PRO A 701 16.37 -24.23 -1.53
CA PRO A 701 16.42 -24.00 -2.97
C PRO A 701 16.69 -25.30 -3.74
N LEU A 702 16.04 -25.47 -4.89
CA LEU A 702 16.26 -26.61 -5.77
C LEU A 702 16.90 -26.15 -7.09
N PRO A 703 18.09 -26.67 -7.45
CA PRO A 703 18.70 -26.34 -8.73
C PRO A 703 17.96 -27.01 -9.89
N ALA A 704 17.83 -26.28 -11.00
CA ALA A 704 17.46 -26.83 -12.29
C ALA A 704 18.71 -27.06 -13.15
N PHE A 705 18.66 -28.05 -14.03
CA PHE A 705 19.77 -28.46 -14.89
C PHE A 705 19.31 -28.49 -16.35
N GLY A 706 20.11 -27.98 -17.27
CA GLY A 706 19.80 -27.94 -18.70
C GLY A 706 19.84 -26.53 -19.29
N SER A 707 19.59 -26.41 -20.59
CA SER A 707 19.70 -25.15 -21.33
C SER A 707 18.69 -24.08 -20.90
N ALA A 708 17.53 -24.49 -20.39
CA ALA A 708 16.49 -23.58 -19.92
C ALA A 708 16.47 -23.42 -18.38
N ALA A 709 17.52 -23.83 -17.66
CA ALA A 709 17.54 -23.80 -16.19
C ALA A 709 17.29 -22.39 -15.58
N ARG A 710 17.67 -21.32 -16.29
CA ARG A 710 17.43 -19.93 -15.87
C ARG A 710 15.94 -19.52 -15.84
N HIS A 711 15.07 -20.32 -16.46
CA HIS A 711 13.63 -20.10 -16.54
C HIS A 711 12.88 -20.74 -15.37
N VAL A 712 13.59 -21.25 -14.35
CA VAL A 712 13.00 -21.99 -13.23
C VAL A 712 13.23 -21.28 -11.91
N VAL A 713 12.17 -21.12 -11.12
CA VAL A 713 12.25 -20.89 -9.68
C VAL A 713 11.74 -22.16 -9.00
N ALA A 714 12.58 -22.82 -8.19
CA ALA A 714 12.19 -24.04 -7.49
C ALA A 714 12.72 -24.11 -6.07
N PHE A 715 11.89 -24.56 -5.14
CA PHE A 715 12.25 -24.73 -3.74
C PHE A 715 11.39 -25.79 -3.05
N ASP A 716 11.94 -26.35 -1.98
CA ASP A 716 11.30 -27.34 -1.12
C ASP A 716 11.02 -26.75 0.27
N ARG A 717 9.78 -26.87 0.73
CA ARG A 717 9.33 -26.46 2.06
C ARG A 717 9.41 -27.56 3.11
N GLY A 718 9.91 -28.74 2.78
CA GLY A 718 10.06 -29.89 3.69
C GLY A 718 9.75 -31.18 2.96
N ASP A 719 8.51 -31.28 2.49
CA ASP A 719 8.00 -32.33 1.60
C ASP A 719 7.05 -31.71 0.54
N VAL A 720 7.11 -30.39 0.34
CA VAL A 720 6.30 -29.65 -0.65
C VAL A 720 7.25 -28.90 -1.57
N VAL A 721 7.31 -29.31 -2.82
CA VAL A 721 8.19 -28.71 -3.82
C VAL A 721 7.40 -27.82 -4.76
N THR A 722 7.73 -26.53 -4.75
CA THR A 722 7.22 -25.55 -5.71
C THR A 722 8.17 -25.48 -6.89
N VAL A 723 7.61 -25.53 -8.09
CA VAL A 723 8.34 -25.33 -9.35
C VAL A 723 7.54 -24.34 -10.19
N ALA A 724 8.16 -23.21 -10.55
CA ALA A 724 7.50 -22.13 -11.27
C ALA A 724 8.36 -21.64 -12.45
N THR A 725 7.70 -21.17 -13.50
CA THR A 725 8.35 -20.61 -14.69
C THR A 725 8.64 -19.13 -14.49
N ARG A 726 9.83 -18.67 -14.89
CA ARG A 726 10.17 -17.25 -15.04
C ARG A 726 10.67 -16.99 -16.44
N LEU A 727 10.48 -15.77 -16.93
CA LEU A 727 10.86 -15.36 -18.29
C LEU A 727 10.23 -16.26 -19.37
N PRO A 728 8.89 -16.38 -19.40
CA PRO A 728 8.19 -17.31 -20.29
C PRO A 728 8.34 -16.97 -21.78
N LEU A 729 8.44 -15.69 -22.16
CA LEU A 729 8.56 -15.34 -23.58
C LEU A 729 9.92 -15.80 -24.13
N GLY A 730 11.01 -15.54 -23.38
CA GLY A 730 12.35 -15.99 -23.71
C GLY A 730 12.49 -17.52 -23.68
N LEU A 731 11.71 -18.22 -22.85
CA LEU A 731 11.64 -19.69 -22.84
C LEU A 731 11.04 -20.22 -24.15
N GLU A 732 9.89 -19.68 -24.57
CA GLU A 732 9.20 -20.10 -25.79
C GLU A 732 10.07 -19.83 -27.03
N LEU A 733 10.62 -18.62 -27.15
CA LEU A 733 11.56 -18.25 -28.21
C LEU A 733 12.84 -19.11 -28.21
N GLY A 734 13.23 -19.62 -27.04
CA GLY A 734 14.34 -20.55 -26.85
C GLY A 734 14.05 -22.00 -27.25
N GLY A 735 12.84 -22.32 -27.70
CA GLY A 735 12.41 -23.68 -28.08
C GLY A 735 11.86 -24.51 -26.91
N GLY A 736 11.45 -23.85 -25.82
CA GLY A 736 10.83 -24.48 -24.65
C GLY A 736 11.82 -25.22 -23.75
N TRP A 737 11.28 -26.13 -22.91
CA TRP A 737 12.05 -26.77 -21.83
C TRP A 737 13.17 -27.71 -22.30
N GLY A 738 13.08 -28.28 -23.50
CA GLY A 738 14.07 -29.22 -24.01
C GLY A 738 14.33 -30.39 -23.05
N LYS A 739 15.60 -30.57 -22.63
CA LYS A 739 16.01 -31.59 -21.65
C LYS A 739 16.15 -31.05 -20.23
N THR A 740 15.62 -29.87 -19.95
CA THR A 740 15.79 -29.22 -18.64
C THR A 740 15.05 -30.01 -17.57
N SER A 741 15.70 -30.25 -16.44
CA SER A 741 15.19 -31.09 -15.36
C SER A 741 15.47 -30.51 -13.97
N ILE A 742 14.71 -30.99 -12.99
CA ILE A 742 15.00 -30.84 -11.56
C ILE A 742 15.26 -32.23 -10.97
N VAL A 743 15.99 -32.29 -9.86
CA VAL A 743 16.31 -33.56 -9.19
C VAL A 743 15.73 -33.58 -7.78
N LEU A 744 14.86 -34.55 -7.53
CA LEU A 744 14.22 -34.81 -6.24
C LEU A 744 14.71 -36.13 -5.65
N ALA A 745 14.31 -36.42 -4.41
CA ALA A 745 14.47 -37.76 -3.85
C ALA A 745 13.80 -38.81 -4.76
N GLY A 746 14.41 -40.00 -4.88
CA GLY A 746 13.93 -41.12 -5.72
C GLY A 746 12.68 -41.83 -5.20
N ARG A 747 11.73 -41.07 -4.65
CA ARG A 747 10.42 -41.56 -4.19
C ARG A 747 9.33 -40.90 -5.04
N PRO A 748 8.21 -41.60 -5.28
CA PRO A 748 7.12 -41.04 -6.08
C PRO A 748 6.57 -39.75 -5.49
N VAL A 749 6.35 -38.78 -6.36
CA VAL A 749 5.70 -37.50 -6.07
C VAL A 749 4.48 -37.32 -6.96
N THR A 750 3.53 -36.54 -6.49
CA THR A 750 2.33 -36.18 -7.23
C THR A 750 2.23 -34.67 -7.28
N ASP A 751 1.98 -34.14 -8.47
CA ASP A 751 1.59 -32.74 -8.64
C ASP A 751 0.16 -32.56 -8.17
N VAL A 752 -0.06 -31.78 -7.10
CA VAL A 752 -1.40 -31.58 -6.53
C VAL A 752 -2.29 -30.70 -7.40
N LEU A 753 -1.73 -30.01 -8.39
CA LEU A 753 -2.48 -29.21 -9.36
C LEU A 753 -3.15 -30.11 -10.42
N THR A 754 -2.44 -31.16 -10.87
CA THR A 754 -2.89 -32.03 -11.97
C THR A 754 -3.25 -33.45 -11.57
N GLY A 755 -2.89 -33.88 -10.35
CA GLY A 755 -2.95 -35.28 -9.93
C GLY A 755 -1.92 -36.18 -10.62
N THR A 756 -1.07 -35.63 -11.51
CA THR A 756 -0.07 -36.42 -12.24
C THR A 756 1.00 -36.95 -11.29
N ARG A 757 1.29 -38.24 -11.39
CA ARG A 757 2.31 -38.92 -10.59
C ARG A 757 3.60 -39.06 -11.38
N PHE A 758 4.70 -38.77 -10.70
CA PHE A 758 6.07 -38.96 -11.17
C PHE A 758 6.81 -39.90 -10.21
N ASP A 759 7.79 -40.66 -10.70
CA ASP A 759 8.54 -41.62 -9.89
C ASP A 759 9.56 -40.98 -8.93
N GLY A 760 9.79 -39.66 -9.06
CA GLY A 760 10.85 -38.93 -8.36
C GLY A 760 12.20 -39.01 -9.08
N GLY A 761 13.29 -38.69 -8.39
CA GLY A 761 14.61 -38.64 -9.03
C GLY A 761 14.73 -37.46 -9.99
N GLU A 762 15.22 -37.70 -11.22
CA GLU A 762 15.30 -36.66 -12.25
C GLU A 762 13.95 -36.50 -12.96
N LEU A 763 13.37 -35.30 -12.85
CA LEU A 763 12.09 -34.95 -13.50
C LEU A 763 12.33 -33.92 -14.60
N ARG A 764 11.91 -34.23 -15.83
CA ARG A 764 11.97 -33.27 -16.94
C ARG A 764 10.87 -32.24 -16.81
N LEU A 765 11.22 -30.97 -16.97
CA LEU A 765 10.26 -29.88 -16.85
C LEU A 765 9.26 -29.82 -18.01
N SER A 766 9.60 -30.38 -19.18
CA SER A 766 8.64 -30.60 -20.27
C SER A 766 7.47 -31.48 -19.85
N ASP A 767 7.71 -32.43 -18.95
CA ASP A 767 6.73 -33.41 -18.51
C ASP A 767 5.97 -32.87 -17.28
N VAL A 768 6.69 -32.21 -16.36
CA VAL A 768 6.11 -31.55 -15.18
C VAL A 768 5.16 -30.42 -15.58
N PHE A 769 5.54 -29.61 -16.57
CA PHE A 769 4.75 -28.46 -17.03
C PHE A 769 3.91 -28.76 -18.28
N ALA A 770 3.56 -30.03 -18.51
CA ALA A 770 2.78 -30.44 -19.67
C ALA A 770 1.38 -29.77 -19.74
N ARG A 771 0.86 -29.29 -18.60
CA ARG A 771 -0.47 -28.65 -18.52
C ARG A 771 -0.44 -27.20 -18.03
N TYR A 772 0.36 -26.93 -17.00
CA TYR A 772 0.48 -25.61 -16.40
C TYR A 772 1.97 -25.23 -16.29
N PRO A 773 2.33 -23.94 -16.37
CA PRO A 773 3.71 -23.48 -16.22
C PRO A 773 4.22 -23.51 -14.77
N VAL A 774 3.46 -24.14 -13.88
CA VAL A 774 3.72 -24.26 -12.45
C VAL A 774 3.31 -25.65 -11.97
N ALA A 775 3.97 -26.14 -10.94
CA ALA A 775 3.71 -27.44 -10.34
C ALA A 775 3.96 -27.39 -8.82
N LEU A 776 3.13 -28.13 -8.08
CA LEU A 776 3.23 -28.25 -6.63
C LEU A 776 3.32 -29.72 -6.27
N LEU A 777 4.55 -30.21 -6.07
CA LEU A 777 4.84 -31.64 -5.94
C LEU A 777 4.91 -32.04 -4.47
N VAL A 778 4.20 -33.12 -4.12
CA VAL A 778 4.18 -33.70 -2.77
C VAL A 778 4.47 -35.19 -2.87
N PRO A 779 5.22 -35.83 -1.94
CA PRO A 779 5.37 -37.28 -1.92
C PRO A 779 4.02 -37.99 -1.98
N THR A 780 3.82 -38.90 -2.95
CA THR A 780 2.52 -39.54 -3.20
C THR A 780 1.98 -40.25 -1.95
N ALA A 781 2.85 -40.77 -1.09
CA ALA A 781 2.48 -41.41 0.16
C ALA A 781 1.81 -40.48 1.19
N ARG A 782 2.00 -39.15 1.08
CA ARG A 782 1.41 -38.13 1.97
C ARG A 782 -0.01 -37.75 1.55
N LEU A 783 -0.36 -37.92 0.27
CA LEU A 783 -1.70 -37.61 -0.24
C LEU A 783 -2.74 -38.70 0.05
N ALA A 784 -2.29 -39.90 0.45
CA ALA A 784 -3.13 -41.08 0.61
C ALA A 784 -3.78 -41.26 2.00
N VAL A 785 -3.66 -40.28 2.91
CA VAL A 785 -4.23 -40.38 4.26
C VAL A 785 -5.35 -39.34 4.40
N PRO A 786 -6.63 -39.74 4.33
CA PRO A 786 -7.67 -38.93 4.95
C PRO A 786 -7.36 -38.89 6.44
N ALA A 787 -7.21 -37.69 7.01
CA ALA A 787 -7.18 -37.55 8.46
C ALA A 787 -8.44 -38.25 9.04
N PRO A 788 -8.31 -39.09 10.09
CA PRO A 788 -9.49 -39.62 10.74
C PRO A 788 -10.26 -38.44 11.33
N VAL A 789 -11.49 -38.25 10.89
CA VAL A 789 -12.47 -37.39 11.56
C VAL A 789 -12.65 -37.98 12.96
N LEU A 790 -12.00 -37.38 13.96
CA LEU A 790 -12.29 -37.69 15.34
C LEU A 790 -13.63 -37.02 15.71
N PRO A 791 -14.54 -37.76 16.37
CA PRO A 791 -15.93 -37.36 16.61
C PRO A 791 -16.08 -36.16 17.54
#